data_AF-A0A7S4CDI6-F1
#
_entry.id   AF-A0A7S4CDI6-F1
#
_cell.length_a   1.000
_cell.length_b   1.000
_cell.length_c   1.000
_cell.angle_alpha   90.00
_cell.angle_beta   90.00
_cell.angle_gamma   90.00
#
_symmetry.space_group_name_H-M   'P 1'
#
loop_
_entity.id
_entity.type
_entity.pdbx_description
1 polymer ?
#
loop_
_entity_poly.entity_id
_entity_poly.type
_entity_poly.pdbx_seq_one_letter_code
_entity_poly.pdbx_strand_id
1 'polypeptide(L)'
;MRSSVNCHGYHSIADAAAPAAFENRLSKGCLPGLLAGTVVICCCTVILHGTVQASTQATWVSAEAVARAPSVLSVAAKYKRSPALSQVVSPVVLEPLKAVEAASDVKMIPTDRLDVAAFAGSKKQVRVWGILFVLCGAILGTTFALRRRLRGLAPRVALMAATGRASGTLPSQGSLEQFGSRSDPSWTNQLQPDPETEKYAPNKSSRQVKSGHYVLVKPTPLPKPKLVIYSQAMAQELGLSEDACTSSEFAGFFTGDTEKIPAFDGKTWATPYALSIYGQEMYQNCPFGNGNGYGDGRAVSVAEVKLDNGKRWELQLKGGGRTPFCRGGDGRAVLRSSIREFLVSEAMHNLGVETTRALSLVKSLQEKTQRPWYSNEDHPDVPSEDDPRLAQYPPEMRKALLQQLIERFRNPDQMITETCAITCRVAPSFLRVGHVELHGRRAGSGERTLPEGPAREAARQQLRALVEHALFREYPECREEGKDLQPQVLCMLRAFSQRIANLMAEWVRVGFVQGNFNSDNCLVGGRTMDYGPFGFVQRFEQFWNMWSGGGKHYGFLNQPVAGAKNFGSFLQAVIPLLDKAGVQEARQIFVEHETVSQKAMDDMWRRKLGLTTWTADLDELLQRLLTLMESAEADWTLFWRQLAELPAAGYTGGPENSKEVLLAPFMAPVCDVFYKPLPDDLQVELEQWLREWLQTLQKQGLANGPEVATAMRHTNPKYVPREWMLVQAYDRANFTDNSMVEELHELFADPYGLEPDTKGFEAKYYRKAPAETYEGVGVGGSSYMS
;
A
#
# COMPACT_ATOMS: atom_id res chain seq x y z
N MET A 1 -0.02 -65.03 2.07
CA MET A 1 -0.89 -66.08 1.52
C MET A 1 -1.40 -65.59 0.17
N ARG A 2 -1.11 -66.35 -0.92
CA ARG A 2 -1.74 -66.46 -2.27
C ARG A 2 -2.29 -65.15 -2.92
N SER A 3 -1.99 -64.74 -4.16
CA SER A 3 -1.57 -65.38 -5.42
C SER A 3 -1.27 -64.24 -6.43
N SER A 4 -0.06 -64.04 -7.00
CA SER A 4 0.50 -64.60 -8.25
C SER A 4 -0.37 -64.48 -9.52
N VAL A 5 0.06 -63.68 -10.52
CA VAL A 5 0.40 -64.11 -11.91
C VAL A 5 1.36 -63.08 -12.55
N ASN A 6 2.44 -63.60 -13.17
CA ASN A 6 3.51 -62.96 -13.95
C ASN A 6 3.20 -63.01 -15.46
N CYS A 7 3.89 -62.16 -16.26
CA CYS A 7 4.59 -62.45 -17.55
C CYS A 7 4.96 -61.10 -18.22
N HIS A 8 6.19 -60.57 -18.20
CA HIS A 8 7.40 -60.87 -19.02
C HIS A 8 7.23 -60.86 -20.55
N GLY A 9 8.02 -60.01 -21.23
CA GLY A 9 8.33 -60.14 -22.67
C GLY A 9 8.88 -58.86 -23.35
N TYR A 10 10.21 -58.71 -23.36
CA TYR A 10 11.00 -57.74 -24.14
C TYR A 10 11.28 -58.27 -25.57
N HIS A 11 11.37 -57.36 -26.56
CA HIS A 11 12.21 -57.35 -27.80
C HIS A 11 11.51 -56.48 -28.88
N SER A 12 12.16 -55.90 -29.89
CA SER A 12 13.25 -54.91 -30.01
C SER A 12 13.28 -54.44 -31.50
N ILE A 13 13.91 -53.29 -31.77
CA ILE A 13 14.65 -52.91 -33.01
C ILE A 13 13.93 -52.20 -34.18
N ALA A 14 14.50 -51.01 -34.51
CA ALA A 14 14.73 -50.34 -35.82
C ALA A 14 13.54 -49.73 -36.60
N ASP A 15 13.64 -48.62 -37.35
CA ASP A 15 14.79 -47.83 -37.85
C ASP A 15 14.31 -46.49 -38.43
N ALA A 16 15.22 -45.49 -38.45
CA ALA A 16 15.47 -44.48 -39.52
C ALA A 16 14.35 -43.48 -39.94
N ALA A 17 14.55 -42.21 -40.32
CA ALA A 17 15.70 -41.35 -40.59
C ALA A 17 15.20 -39.87 -40.67
N ALA A 18 16.04 -38.90 -40.29
CA ALA A 18 16.06 -37.53 -40.84
C ALA A 18 16.81 -37.56 -42.21
N PRO A 19 17.03 -36.49 -43.02
CA PRO A 19 17.05 -35.05 -42.69
C PRO A 19 16.66 -34.07 -43.85
N ALA A 20 16.80 -32.75 -43.62
CA ALA A 20 17.62 -31.81 -44.42
C ALA A 20 17.04 -30.40 -44.59
N ALA A 21 17.98 -29.43 -44.51
CA ALA A 21 17.85 -27.99 -44.62
C ALA A 21 17.68 -27.48 -46.06
N PHE A 22 17.26 -26.21 -46.23
CA PHE A 22 17.69 -25.39 -47.37
C PHE A 22 17.63 -23.88 -47.07
N GLU A 23 18.71 -23.19 -47.45
CA GLU A 23 18.92 -21.74 -47.46
C GLU A 23 18.93 -21.20 -48.91
N ASN A 24 18.65 -19.90 -49.04
CA ASN A 24 19.07 -18.93 -50.09
C ASN A 24 18.22 -18.61 -51.35
N ARG A 25 17.90 -17.29 -51.42
CA ARG A 25 18.04 -16.29 -52.52
C ARG A 25 17.06 -16.17 -53.71
N LEU A 26 16.48 -14.96 -53.76
CA LEU A 26 16.33 -13.99 -54.89
C LEU A 26 15.57 -14.37 -56.18
N SER A 27 14.47 -13.63 -56.46
CA SER A 27 14.37 -12.62 -57.56
C SER A 27 12.97 -12.52 -58.21
N LYS A 28 12.61 -11.27 -58.60
CA LYS A 28 11.51 -10.80 -59.49
C LYS A 28 10.08 -10.91 -58.90
N GLY A 29 9.20 -9.92 -58.87
CA GLY A 29 9.07 -8.64 -59.56
C GLY A 29 7.66 -8.54 -60.15
N CYS A 30 6.73 -7.82 -59.51
CA CYS A 30 5.59 -7.07 -60.08
C CYS A 30 4.66 -6.50 -58.97
N LEU A 31 4.31 -5.21 -59.09
CA LEU A 31 3.36 -4.41 -58.29
C LEU A 31 1.88 -4.86 -58.48
N PRO A 32 0.85 -4.35 -57.74
CA PRO A 32 0.82 -3.16 -56.85
C PRO A 32 0.11 -3.34 -55.48
N GLY A 33 0.40 -2.50 -54.48
CA GLY A 33 -0.50 -2.33 -53.33
C GLY A 33 0.07 -1.70 -52.05
N LEU A 34 -0.66 -0.71 -51.54
CA LEU A 34 -0.68 -0.16 -50.17
C LEU A 34 0.44 0.80 -49.68
N LEU A 35 0.11 2.10 -49.76
CA LEU A 35 -0.15 3.01 -48.62
C LEU A 35 0.62 2.81 -47.29
N ALA A 36 1.49 3.78 -46.96
CA ALA A 36 1.47 4.51 -45.68
C ALA A 36 2.50 5.64 -45.71
N GLY A 37 2.13 6.76 -46.33
CA GLY A 37 2.83 8.03 -46.22
C GLY A 37 2.24 8.87 -45.10
N THR A 38 3.12 9.40 -44.26
CA THR A 38 2.93 10.48 -43.29
C THR A 38 1.93 11.53 -43.77
N VAL A 39 0.85 11.79 -43.01
CA VAL A 39 -0.04 12.93 -43.25
C VAL A 39 -0.14 13.78 -41.99
N VAL A 40 0.50 14.95 -42.12
CA VAL A 40 0.22 16.21 -41.45
C VAL A 40 -1.28 16.54 -41.63
N ILE A 41 -2.04 16.67 -40.54
CA ILE A 41 -3.43 17.13 -40.63
C ILE A 41 -3.41 18.64 -40.91
N CYS A 42 -3.66 18.94 -42.18
CA CYS A 42 -4.01 20.25 -42.71
C CYS A 42 -5.49 20.53 -42.41
N CYS A 43 -5.81 21.75 -41.98
CA CYS A 43 -7.17 22.24 -41.79
C CYS A 43 -7.88 22.36 -43.16
N CYS A 44 -9.01 21.67 -43.36
CA CYS A 44 -9.89 21.91 -44.50
C CYS A 44 -11.08 22.78 -44.10
N THR A 45 -11.11 23.97 -44.69
CA THR A 45 -12.30 24.76 -45.01
C THR A 45 -13.11 24.00 -46.06
N VAL A 46 -14.41 23.76 -45.83
CA VAL A 46 -15.34 23.28 -46.88
C VAL A 46 -16.19 24.47 -47.33
N ILE A 47 -15.97 24.92 -48.56
CA ILE A 47 -16.90 25.74 -49.33
C ILE A 47 -17.65 24.78 -50.26
N LEU A 48 -18.97 24.68 -50.09
CA LEU A 48 -19.85 23.87 -50.95
C LEU A 48 -20.21 24.64 -52.23
N HIS A 49 -20.03 24.00 -53.38
CA HIS A 49 -20.77 24.26 -54.62
C HIS A 49 -21.16 22.90 -55.22
N GLY A 50 -22.46 22.70 -55.49
CA GLY A 50 -22.95 21.88 -56.60
C GLY A 50 -23.10 20.36 -56.43
N THR A 51 -24.34 19.95 -56.14
CA THR A 51 -25.12 18.87 -56.79
C THR A 51 -24.65 17.39 -56.82
N VAL A 52 -25.57 16.52 -56.35
CA VAL A 52 -25.97 15.17 -56.83
C VAL A 52 -25.91 14.01 -55.78
N GLN A 53 -27.12 13.62 -55.37
CA GLN A 53 -27.72 12.32 -54.96
C GLN A 53 -26.97 11.20 -54.21
N ALA A 54 -27.71 10.68 -53.19
CA ALA A 54 -27.72 9.33 -52.58
C ALA A 54 -26.49 8.94 -51.71
N SER A 55 -26.56 8.22 -50.59
CA SER A 55 -27.62 7.64 -49.74
C SER A 55 -26.91 7.11 -48.48
N THR A 56 -27.41 7.40 -47.27
CA THR A 56 -27.46 6.53 -46.05
C THR A 56 -27.70 7.39 -44.79
N GLN A 57 -28.58 6.89 -43.91
CA GLN A 57 -29.12 7.57 -42.74
C GLN A 57 -28.09 7.76 -41.62
N ALA A 58 -27.89 9.01 -41.18
CA ALA A 58 -27.35 9.35 -39.87
C ALA A 58 -28.47 10.06 -39.08
N THR A 59 -28.73 9.59 -37.87
CA THR A 59 -29.77 10.06 -36.95
C THR A 59 -29.49 11.49 -36.49
N TRP A 60 -30.48 12.36 -36.68
CA TRP A 60 -30.50 13.74 -36.22
C TRP A 60 -30.81 13.80 -34.71
N VAL A 61 -29.94 14.45 -33.94
CA VAL A 61 -30.30 14.94 -32.59
C VAL A 61 -30.93 16.33 -32.77
N SER A 62 -32.22 16.46 -32.45
CA SER A 62 -32.95 17.72 -32.57
C SER A 62 -32.46 18.76 -31.57
N ALA A 63 -32.58 20.03 -31.93
CA ALA A 63 -32.20 21.21 -31.15
C ALA A 63 -32.94 21.35 -29.80
N GLU A 64 -33.88 20.48 -29.47
CA GLU A 64 -34.53 20.40 -28.15
C GLU A 64 -33.67 19.74 -27.08
N ALA A 65 -32.67 18.91 -27.45
CA ALA A 65 -31.80 18.24 -26.48
C ALA A 65 -30.80 19.21 -25.80
N VAL A 66 -30.48 20.33 -26.45
CA VAL A 66 -29.57 21.35 -25.91
C VAL A 66 -30.30 22.32 -24.96
N ALA A 67 -31.63 22.41 -25.05
CA ALA A 67 -32.44 23.29 -24.19
C ALA A 67 -32.74 22.72 -22.80
N ARG A 68 -32.40 21.44 -22.52
CA ARG A 68 -32.68 20.76 -21.24
C ARG A 68 -31.44 20.50 -20.35
N ALA A 69 -30.26 20.96 -20.74
CA ALA A 69 -29.11 20.93 -19.84
C ALA A 69 -29.32 21.98 -18.72
N PRO A 70 -29.26 21.61 -17.42
CA PRO A 70 -29.46 22.57 -16.34
C PRO A 70 -28.39 23.65 -16.41
N SER A 71 -28.79 24.91 -16.51
CA SER A 71 -27.87 26.04 -16.50
C SER A 71 -27.11 26.09 -15.18
N VAL A 72 -25.85 26.50 -15.20
CA VAL A 72 -24.98 26.65 -14.02
C VAL A 72 -25.64 27.47 -12.89
N LEU A 73 -26.56 28.37 -13.25
CA LEU A 73 -27.38 29.16 -12.33
C LEU A 73 -28.37 28.33 -11.48
N SER A 74 -28.89 27.22 -12.01
CA SER A 74 -29.82 26.31 -11.30
C SER A 74 -29.12 25.48 -10.20
N VAL A 75 -27.83 25.18 -10.39
CA VAL A 75 -27.01 24.52 -9.37
C VAL A 75 -26.64 25.52 -8.28
N ALA A 76 -26.27 26.74 -8.64
CA ALA A 76 -25.96 27.82 -7.69
C ALA A 76 -27.17 28.21 -6.79
N ALA A 77 -28.39 28.18 -7.35
CA ALA A 77 -29.62 28.44 -6.58
C ALA A 77 -29.96 27.32 -5.58
N LYS A 78 -29.57 26.07 -5.87
CA LYS A 78 -29.75 24.92 -4.97
C LYS A 78 -28.76 24.93 -3.80
N TYR A 79 -27.55 25.48 -4.01
CA TYR A 79 -26.51 25.64 -2.98
C TYR A 79 -26.78 26.78 -1.99
N LYS A 80 -27.49 27.85 -2.40
CA LYS A 80 -27.82 29.00 -1.53
C LYS A 80 -28.87 28.71 -0.43
N ARG A 81 -29.56 27.56 -0.45
CA ARG A 81 -30.68 27.25 0.46
C ARG A 81 -30.36 26.25 1.58
N SER A 82 -29.12 25.77 1.69
CA SER A 82 -28.72 24.85 2.77
C SER A 82 -27.85 25.56 3.82
N PRO A 83 -28.33 25.77 5.07
CA PRO A 83 -27.56 26.41 6.13
C PRO A 83 -26.25 25.67 6.46
N ALA A 84 -26.23 24.35 6.31
CA ALA A 84 -25.10 23.47 6.64
C ALA A 84 -23.91 23.55 5.65
N LEU A 85 -24.12 24.07 4.44
CA LEU A 85 -23.08 24.14 3.40
C LEU A 85 -22.43 25.53 3.26
N SER A 86 -22.95 26.54 3.96
CA SER A 86 -22.40 27.91 3.91
C SER A 86 -21.08 28.08 4.68
N GLN A 87 -20.75 27.15 5.57
CA GLN A 87 -19.52 27.20 6.38
C GLN A 87 -18.32 26.46 5.77
N VAL A 88 -18.48 25.84 4.59
CA VAL A 88 -17.49 24.91 3.99
C VAL A 88 -16.85 25.47 2.70
N VAL A 89 -17.20 26.70 2.28
CA VAL A 89 -16.72 27.26 1.00
C VAL A 89 -15.58 28.26 1.22
N SER A 90 -14.35 27.84 0.88
CA SER A 90 -13.14 28.67 0.88
C SER A 90 -13.21 29.80 -0.19
N PRO A 91 -12.56 30.97 0.03
CA PRO A 91 -12.49 32.07 -0.93
C PRO A 91 -12.00 31.68 -2.34
N VAL A 92 -11.25 30.58 -2.44
CA VAL A 92 -10.68 30.03 -3.68
C VAL A 92 -11.75 29.55 -4.68
N VAL A 93 -12.97 29.22 -4.21
CA VAL A 93 -14.09 28.81 -5.07
C VAL A 93 -14.94 30.00 -5.54
N LEU A 94 -14.98 31.09 -4.76
CA LEU A 94 -15.85 32.24 -5.01
C LEU A 94 -15.27 33.26 -5.99
N GLU A 95 -13.95 33.46 -6.01
CA GLU A 95 -13.32 34.42 -6.95
C GLU A 95 -13.41 34.02 -8.43
N PRO A 96 -13.20 32.74 -8.83
CA PRO A 96 -13.38 32.33 -10.22
C PRO A 96 -14.83 32.44 -10.69
N LEU A 97 -15.81 32.25 -9.80
CA LEU A 97 -17.24 32.40 -10.11
C LEU A 97 -17.63 33.87 -10.34
N LYS A 98 -17.05 34.80 -9.57
CA LYS A 98 -17.22 36.25 -9.79
C LYS A 98 -16.56 36.73 -11.08
N ALA A 99 -15.43 36.13 -11.48
CA ALA A 99 -14.78 36.43 -12.75
C ALA A 99 -15.60 35.96 -13.97
N VAL A 100 -16.38 34.89 -13.82
CA VAL A 100 -17.32 34.42 -14.85
C VAL A 100 -18.58 35.30 -14.91
N GLU A 101 -19.10 35.76 -13.77
CA GLU A 101 -20.20 36.75 -13.72
C GLU A 101 -19.82 38.10 -14.35
N ALA A 102 -18.57 38.56 -14.17
CA ALA A 102 -18.08 39.79 -14.78
C ALA A 102 -17.86 39.68 -16.31
N ALA A 103 -17.72 38.46 -16.85
CA ALA A 103 -17.56 38.20 -18.28
C ALA A 103 -18.90 38.06 -19.04
N SER A 104 -20.03 37.96 -18.33
CA SER A 104 -21.38 37.84 -18.90
C SER A 104 -22.05 39.16 -19.30
N ASP A 105 -21.43 40.32 -19.05
CA ASP A 105 -21.98 41.65 -19.36
C ASP A 105 -21.76 42.12 -20.82
N VAL A 106 -21.62 41.18 -21.77
CA VAL A 106 -21.65 41.50 -23.19
C VAL A 106 -23.12 41.69 -23.61
N LYS A 107 -23.55 42.95 -23.72
CA LYS A 107 -24.88 43.32 -24.23
C LYS A 107 -25.15 42.66 -25.59
N MET A 108 -26.09 41.72 -25.60
CA MET A 108 -26.70 41.16 -26.82
C MET A 108 -27.37 42.29 -27.62
N ILE A 109 -26.95 42.47 -28.87
CA ILE A 109 -27.63 43.35 -29.83
C ILE A 109 -28.91 42.62 -30.30
N PRO A 110 -30.10 43.24 -30.26
CA PRO A 110 -31.34 42.62 -30.74
C PRO A 110 -31.25 42.27 -32.23
N THR A 111 -31.67 41.05 -32.57
CA THR A 111 -31.54 40.41 -33.89
C THR A 111 -32.52 40.92 -34.96
N ASP A 112 -33.31 41.94 -34.67
CA ASP A 112 -34.40 42.41 -35.50
C ASP A 112 -34.02 43.59 -36.42
N ARG A 113 -32.72 43.91 -36.53
CA ARG A 113 -32.19 44.89 -37.51
C ARG A 113 -30.82 44.53 -38.12
N LEU A 114 -30.55 43.25 -38.38
CA LEU A 114 -29.38 42.84 -39.16
C LEU A 114 -29.81 42.43 -40.57
N ASP A 115 -29.70 43.39 -41.49
CA ASP A 115 -29.82 43.13 -42.93
C ASP A 115 -28.56 42.40 -43.41
N VAL A 116 -28.69 41.09 -43.67
CA VAL A 116 -27.58 40.17 -43.96
C VAL A 116 -26.99 40.41 -45.37
N ALA A 117 -27.53 41.33 -46.17
CA ALA A 117 -27.01 41.62 -47.50
C ALA A 117 -25.83 42.62 -47.54
N ALA A 118 -25.48 43.30 -46.43
CA ALA A 118 -24.50 44.39 -46.46
C ALA A 118 -23.14 44.09 -45.80
N PHE A 119 -22.83 42.85 -45.42
CA PHE A 119 -21.66 42.53 -44.58
C PHE A 119 -20.56 41.68 -45.25
N ALA A 120 -20.41 41.79 -46.57
CA ALA A 120 -19.33 41.13 -47.31
C ALA A 120 -18.18 42.11 -47.62
N GLY A 121 -17.15 42.12 -46.78
CA GLY A 121 -15.81 42.59 -47.17
C GLY A 121 -15.12 43.59 -46.25
N SER A 122 -14.41 43.12 -45.21
CA SER A 122 -13.21 43.85 -44.76
C SER A 122 -12.21 42.96 -44.00
N LYS A 123 -10.91 43.24 -44.20
CA LYS A 123 -9.74 42.54 -43.63
C LYS A 123 -9.63 42.60 -42.09
N LYS A 124 -10.60 43.18 -41.37
CA LYS A 124 -10.64 43.21 -39.89
C LYS A 124 -11.06 41.86 -39.26
N GLN A 125 -11.64 40.93 -40.04
CA GLN A 125 -12.09 39.62 -39.53
C GLN A 125 -10.96 38.70 -39.04
N VAL A 126 -9.79 38.66 -39.70
CA VAL A 126 -8.75 37.68 -39.38
C VAL A 126 -8.08 37.94 -38.03
N ARG A 127 -7.99 39.20 -37.59
CA ARG A 127 -7.40 39.55 -36.28
C ARG A 127 -8.35 39.29 -35.10
N VAL A 128 -9.66 39.49 -35.27
CA VAL A 128 -10.63 39.28 -34.19
C VAL A 128 -10.87 37.79 -33.95
N TRP A 129 -10.97 36.99 -35.02
CA TRP A 129 -11.10 35.54 -34.91
C TRP A 129 -9.81 34.87 -34.41
N GLY A 130 -8.63 35.36 -34.79
CA GLY A 130 -7.35 34.86 -34.27
C GLY A 130 -7.17 35.07 -32.76
N ILE A 131 -7.61 36.22 -32.24
CA ILE A 131 -7.53 36.54 -30.80
C ILE A 131 -8.56 35.72 -29.99
N LEU A 132 -9.77 35.54 -30.52
CA LEU A 132 -10.80 34.69 -29.90
C LEU A 132 -10.40 33.21 -29.87
N PHE A 133 -9.72 32.71 -30.91
CA PHE A 133 -9.28 31.31 -30.94
C PHE A 133 -8.15 31.02 -29.93
N VAL A 134 -7.22 31.97 -29.76
CA VAL A 134 -6.13 31.86 -28.76
C VAL A 134 -6.67 31.97 -27.33
N LEU A 135 -7.63 32.88 -27.08
CA LEU A 135 -8.28 33.00 -25.77
C LEU A 135 -9.15 31.80 -25.44
N CYS A 136 -9.93 31.26 -26.38
CA CYS A 136 -10.69 30.02 -26.18
C CYS A 136 -9.77 28.82 -25.94
N GLY A 137 -8.63 28.72 -26.64
CA GLY A 137 -7.63 27.68 -26.41
C GLY A 137 -6.98 27.76 -25.02
N ALA A 138 -6.65 28.97 -24.54
CA ALA A 138 -6.10 29.18 -23.20
C ALA A 138 -7.13 28.91 -22.09
N ILE A 139 -8.39 29.28 -22.29
CA ILE A 139 -9.50 29.05 -21.35
C ILE A 139 -9.86 27.56 -21.30
N LEU A 140 -9.87 26.86 -22.45
CA LEU A 140 -10.10 25.40 -22.50
C LEU A 140 -8.93 24.61 -21.90
N GLY A 141 -7.69 25.02 -22.14
CA GLY A 141 -6.51 24.38 -21.54
C GLY A 141 -6.46 24.56 -20.01
N THR A 142 -6.78 25.74 -19.51
CA THR A 142 -6.83 26.01 -18.05
C THR A 142 -8.03 25.36 -17.38
N THR A 143 -9.22 25.34 -18.01
CA THR A 143 -10.38 24.61 -17.48
C THR A 143 -10.22 23.09 -17.54
N PHE A 144 -9.47 22.55 -18.51
CA PHE A 144 -9.14 21.12 -18.55
C PHE A 144 -8.11 20.74 -17.47
N ALA A 145 -7.06 21.55 -17.28
CA ALA A 145 -6.09 21.35 -16.19
C ALA A 145 -6.74 21.50 -14.80
N LEU A 146 -7.66 22.46 -14.63
CA LEU A 146 -8.41 22.66 -13.40
C LEU A 146 -9.45 21.56 -13.17
N ARG A 147 -10.15 21.09 -14.21
CA ARG A 147 -11.02 19.91 -14.13
C ARG A 147 -10.25 18.63 -13.80
N ARG A 148 -9.03 18.48 -14.31
CA ARG A 148 -8.15 17.33 -14.00
C ARG A 148 -7.68 17.36 -12.54
N ARG A 149 -7.30 18.55 -12.03
CA ARG A 149 -6.99 18.76 -10.60
C ARG A 149 -8.21 18.54 -9.70
N LEU A 150 -9.39 19.04 -10.09
CA LEU A 150 -10.63 18.93 -9.30
C LEU A 150 -11.28 17.53 -9.36
N ARG A 151 -11.14 16.79 -10.47
CA ARG A 151 -11.61 15.40 -10.58
C ARG A 151 -10.78 14.43 -9.76
N GLY A 152 -9.45 14.60 -9.67
CA GLY A 152 -8.63 13.80 -8.75
C GLY A 152 -8.89 14.04 -7.25
N LEU A 153 -9.57 15.14 -6.91
CA LEU A 153 -9.99 15.48 -5.54
C LEU A 153 -11.32 14.81 -5.15
N ALA A 154 -12.22 14.55 -6.10
CA ALA A 154 -13.55 14.00 -5.80
C ALA A 154 -13.55 12.54 -5.25
N PRO A 155 -12.81 11.57 -5.82
CA PRO A 155 -12.71 10.23 -5.24
C PRO A 155 -11.90 10.22 -3.95
N ARG A 156 -10.94 11.15 -3.78
CA ARG A 156 -10.24 11.38 -2.51
C ARG A 156 -11.17 11.85 -1.40
N VAL A 157 -12.09 12.77 -1.69
CA VAL A 157 -13.09 13.25 -0.72
C VAL A 157 -14.11 12.15 -0.39
N ALA A 158 -14.51 11.32 -1.35
CA ALA A 158 -15.40 10.18 -1.10
C ALA A 158 -14.74 9.08 -0.24
N LEU A 159 -13.46 8.76 -0.50
CA LEU A 159 -12.69 7.82 0.32
C LEU A 159 -12.36 8.41 1.71
N MET A 160 -12.10 9.72 1.82
CA MET A 160 -11.91 10.41 3.09
C MET A 160 -13.19 10.47 3.93
N ALA A 161 -14.35 10.68 3.29
CA ALA A 161 -15.65 10.65 3.95
C ALA A 161 -16.03 9.25 4.45
N ALA A 162 -15.65 8.18 3.73
CA ALA A 162 -15.87 6.80 4.16
C ALA A 162 -14.90 6.33 5.26
N THR A 163 -13.75 6.99 5.43
CA THR A 163 -12.69 6.63 6.40
C THR A 163 -12.58 7.58 7.59
N GLY A 164 -13.46 8.58 7.71
CA GLY A 164 -13.43 9.56 8.80
C GLY A 164 -12.19 10.48 8.78
N ARG A 165 -11.43 10.54 7.68
CA ARG A 165 -10.26 11.41 7.58
C ARG A 165 -10.69 12.86 7.34
N ALA A 166 -10.45 13.72 8.33
CA ALA A 166 -10.70 15.15 8.20
C ALA A 166 -9.91 15.73 7.02
N SER A 167 -10.61 16.38 6.07
CA SER A 167 -9.98 17.14 4.98
C SER A 167 -9.36 18.42 5.54
N GLY A 168 -8.19 18.30 6.17
CA GLY A 168 -7.39 19.46 6.54
C GLY A 168 -6.89 20.17 5.29
N THR A 169 -6.92 21.49 5.27
CA THR A 169 -6.24 22.29 4.25
C THR A 169 -4.75 21.92 4.19
N LEU A 170 -4.24 21.70 2.98
CA LEU A 170 -2.81 21.48 2.76
C LEU A 170 -2.01 22.71 3.27
N PRO A 171 -0.82 22.50 3.85
CA PRO A 171 0.04 23.60 4.26
C PRO A 171 0.53 24.39 3.05
N SER A 172 1.00 25.62 3.30
CA SER A 172 1.68 26.42 2.29
C SER A 172 2.96 25.70 1.83
N GLN A 173 3.09 25.52 0.51
CA GLN A 173 4.30 24.94 -0.08
C GLN A 173 5.45 25.94 -0.01
N GLY A 174 6.65 25.44 0.30
CA GLY A 174 7.79 26.28 0.58
C GLY A 174 9.14 25.65 0.21
N SER A 175 10.19 26.39 0.56
CA SER A 175 11.59 25.94 0.47
C SER A 175 11.94 24.94 1.58
N LEU A 176 13.10 24.29 1.47
CA LEU A 176 13.63 23.43 2.54
C LEU A 176 13.87 24.20 3.84
N GLU A 177 14.25 25.47 3.75
CA GLU A 177 14.48 26.32 4.91
C GLU A 177 13.17 26.59 5.67
N GLN A 178 12.09 26.90 4.94
CA GLN A 178 10.74 27.05 5.51
C GLN A 178 10.21 25.74 6.09
N PHE A 179 10.58 24.60 5.50
CA PHE A 179 10.26 23.30 6.06
C PHE A 179 11.02 23.05 7.37
N GLY A 180 12.32 23.34 7.41
CA GLY A 180 13.14 23.20 8.61
C GLY A 180 12.71 24.13 9.74
N SER A 181 12.26 25.35 9.44
CA SER A 181 11.79 26.29 10.47
C SER A 181 10.52 25.84 11.20
N ARG A 182 9.85 24.79 10.69
CA ARG A 182 8.70 24.12 11.34
C ARG A 182 9.13 23.00 12.30
N SER A 183 10.42 22.88 12.59
CA SER A 183 10.96 21.87 13.50
C SER A 183 10.31 21.96 14.87
N ASP A 184 9.78 20.84 15.35
CA ASP A 184 9.21 20.71 16.70
C ASP A 184 9.42 19.26 17.21
N PRO A 185 10.67 18.92 17.60
CA PRO A 185 11.07 17.57 17.98
C PRO A 185 10.54 17.20 19.36
N SER A 186 9.26 16.88 19.40
CA SER A 186 8.55 16.56 20.64
C SER A 186 9.15 15.36 21.36
N TRP A 187 9.71 14.37 20.65
CA TRP A 187 10.39 13.25 21.27
C TRP A 187 11.58 13.70 22.13
N THR A 188 12.50 14.48 21.56
CA THR A 188 13.69 14.95 22.30
C THR A 188 13.37 16.04 23.32
N ASN A 189 12.28 16.78 23.12
CA ASN A 189 11.85 17.86 24.02
C ASN A 189 11.09 17.35 25.25
N GLN A 190 10.35 16.25 25.13
CA GLN A 190 9.48 15.73 26.20
C GLN A 190 10.06 14.49 26.90
N LEU A 191 10.98 13.77 26.27
CA LEU A 191 11.55 12.54 26.81
C LEU A 191 13.03 12.71 27.18
N GLN A 192 13.50 11.80 28.03
CA GLN A 192 14.87 11.80 28.53
C GLN A 192 15.82 11.00 27.63
N PRO A 193 17.01 11.52 27.29
CA PRO A 193 18.03 10.76 26.57
C PRO A 193 18.64 9.66 27.45
N ASP A 194 19.33 8.72 26.83
CA ASP A 194 20.26 7.81 27.49
C ASP A 194 21.33 8.61 28.25
N PRO A 195 21.54 8.39 29.57
CA PRO A 195 22.53 9.11 30.35
C PRO A 195 23.97 8.97 29.83
N GLU A 196 24.28 7.90 29.09
CA GLU A 196 25.61 7.70 28.50
C GLU A 196 25.73 8.25 27.05
N THR A 197 24.73 8.97 26.53
CA THR A 197 24.70 9.44 25.15
C THR A 197 25.92 10.31 24.80
N GLU A 198 26.34 11.23 25.67
CA GLU A 198 27.47 12.14 25.41
C GLU A 198 28.81 11.40 25.44
N LYS A 199 28.97 10.49 26.40
CA LYS A 199 30.19 9.69 26.62
C LYS A 199 30.57 8.87 25.39
N TYR A 200 29.58 8.38 24.64
CA TYR A 200 29.80 7.53 23.46
C TYR A 200 29.45 8.22 22.14
N ALA A 201 29.25 9.54 22.13
CA ALA A 201 29.02 10.30 20.89
C ALA A 201 30.14 10.00 19.86
N PRO A 202 29.83 9.81 18.57
CA PRO A 202 28.53 10.00 17.90
C PRO A 202 27.59 8.78 17.94
N ASN A 203 27.80 7.83 18.86
CA ASN A 203 26.97 6.65 19.11
C ASN A 203 26.85 5.68 17.92
N LYS A 204 27.97 5.38 17.24
CA LYS A 204 28.01 4.48 16.07
C LYS A 204 28.39 3.04 16.38
N SER A 205 28.69 2.73 17.64
CA SER A 205 29.16 1.42 18.08
C SER A 205 28.10 0.72 18.92
N SER A 206 27.93 -0.58 18.71
CA SER A 206 26.98 -1.42 19.45
C SER A 206 27.27 -1.36 20.95
N ARG A 207 26.26 -1.06 21.77
CA ARG A 207 26.38 -1.02 23.24
C ARG A 207 25.04 -1.22 23.93
N GLN A 208 25.10 -1.49 25.24
CA GLN A 208 23.90 -1.53 26.07
C GLN A 208 23.38 -0.12 26.35
N VAL A 209 22.06 0.05 26.32
CA VAL A 209 21.31 1.24 26.71
C VAL A 209 20.36 0.82 27.83
N LYS A 210 20.74 1.14 29.08
CA LYS A 210 20.06 0.64 30.29
C LYS A 210 18.91 1.54 30.76
N SER A 211 18.87 2.78 30.27
CA SER A 211 17.95 3.83 30.70
C SER A 211 17.79 4.86 29.58
N GLY A 212 16.78 5.73 29.67
CA GLY A 212 16.46 6.73 28.65
C GLY A 212 15.58 6.18 27.54
N HIS A 213 14.97 7.09 26.78
CA HIS A 213 13.99 6.79 25.73
C HIS A 213 14.60 6.87 24.32
N TYR A 214 15.78 7.50 24.20
CA TYR A 214 16.50 7.63 22.95
C TYR A 214 17.99 7.84 23.19
N VAL A 215 18.78 7.60 22.15
CA VAL A 215 20.19 7.97 22.10
C VAL A 215 20.37 9.00 20.99
N LEU A 216 21.10 10.08 21.25
CA LEU A 216 21.49 11.01 20.20
C LEU A 216 22.57 10.35 19.34
N VAL A 217 22.32 10.22 18.03
CA VAL A 217 23.22 9.55 17.09
C VAL A 217 23.49 10.47 15.92
N LYS A 218 24.71 10.49 15.36
CA LYS A 218 24.96 11.21 14.09
C LYS A 218 24.73 10.24 12.92
N PRO A 219 23.77 10.51 12.01
CA PRO A 219 23.60 9.69 10.81
C PRO A 219 24.88 9.67 9.96
N THR A 220 24.97 8.68 9.08
CA THR A 220 26.08 8.55 8.13
C THR A 220 25.54 8.81 6.73
N PRO A 221 25.84 9.96 6.10
CA PRO A 221 25.38 10.29 4.76
C PRO A 221 25.71 9.20 3.72
N LEU A 222 24.92 9.10 2.64
CA LEU A 222 25.35 8.35 1.46
C LEU A 222 26.30 9.20 0.63
N PRO A 223 27.45 8.65 0.17
CA PRO A 223 28.32 9.36 -0.75
C PRO A 223 27.67 9.44 -2.14
N LYS A 224 27.82 10.62 -2.80
CA LYS A 224 27.21 10.94 -4.11
C LYS A 224 25.74 10.50 -4.20
N PRO A 225 24.85 11.08 -3.38
CA PRO A 225 23.45 10.71 -3.35
C PRO A 225 22.78 11.08 -4.68
N LYS A 226 21.99 10.15 -5.23
CA LYS A 226 21.14 10.37 -6.40
C LYS A 226 19.70 10.02 -6.04
N LEU A 227 18.80 11.00 -6.17
CA LEU A 227 17.37 10.80 -5.99
C LEU A 227 16.88 9.76 -7.01
N VAL A 228 16.15 8.75 -6.53
CA VAL A 228 15.46 7.77 -7.37
C VAL A 228 14.06 8.26 -7.66
N ILE A 229 13.31 8.60 -6.61
CA ILE A 229 11.94 9.10 -6.67
C ILE A 229 11.58 9.78 -5.34
N TYR A 230 10.56 10.65 -5.35
CA TYR A 230 9.92 11.17 -4.15
C TYR A 230 8.39 11.08 -4.29
N SER A 231 7.66 10.97 -3.17
CA SER A 231 6.20 10.98 -3.18
C SER A 231 5.71 12.42 -3.26
N GLN A 232 5.13 12.80 -4.39
CA GLN A 232 4.56 14.13 -4.57
C GLN A 232 3.43 14.40 -3.56
N ALA A 233 2.59 13.39 -3.28
CA ALA A 233 1.51 13.51 -2.31
C ALA A 233 2.05 13.77 -0.89
N MET A 234 3.08 13.02 -0.47
CA MET A 234 3.69 13.22 0.85
C MET A 234 4.44 14.55 0.94
N ALA A 235 5.15 14.97 -0.11
CA ALA A 235 5.81 16.26 -0.18
C ALA A 235 4.81 17.42 -0.02
N GLN A 236 3.65 17.35 -0.68
CA GLN A 236 2.56 18.32 -0.53
C GLN A 236 2.00 18.32 0.90
N GLU A 237 1.82 17.15 1.51
CA GLU A 237 1.40 17.05 2.91
C GLU A 237 2.40 17.69 3.87
N LEU A 238 3.70 17.70 3.55
CA LEU A 238 4.76 18.37 4.32
C LEU A 238 4.95 19.86 3.97
N GLY A 239 4.23 20.37 2.96
CA GLY A 239 4.40 21.75 2.49
C GLY A 239 5.74 21.97 1.78
N LEU A 240 6.24 20.96 1.08
CA LEU A 240 7.43 21.05 0.24
C LEU A 240 7.04 21.33 -1.22
N SER A 241 7.78 22.23 -1.87
CA SER A 241 7.66 22.49 -3.31
C SER A 241 8.44 21.45 -4.14
N GLU A 242 8.07 21.32 -5.41
CA GLU A 242 8.77 20.44 -6.36
C GLU A 242 10.24 20.82 -6.55
N ASP A 243 10.54 22.12 -6.67
CA ASP A 243 11.92 22.63 -6.74
C ASP A 243 12.73 22.24 -5.50
N ALA A 244 12.12 22.30 -4.30
CA ALA A 244 12.77 21.86 -3.08
C ALA A 244 13.07 20.36 -3.10
N CYS A 245 12.13 19.51 -3.53
CA CYS A 245 12.29 18.06 -3.57
C CYS A 245 13.31 17.55 -4.60
N THR A 246 13.60 18.32 -5.64
CA THR A 246 14.56 17.96 -6.70
C THR A 246 15.97 18.51 -6.46
N SER A 247 16.15 19.34 -5.43
CA SER A 247 17.41 19.98 -5.08
C SER A 247 18.48 18.99 -4.56
N SER A 248 19.75 19.38 -4.66
CA SER A 248 20.87 18.60 -4.13
C SER A 248 20.87 18.54 -2.59
N GLU A 249 20.35 19.59 -1.97
CA GLU A 249 20.17 19.79 -0.55
C GLU A 249 19.16 18.80 0.02
N PHE A 250 18.04 18.58 -0.69
CA PHE A 250 17.05 17.57 -0.33
C PHE A 250 17.66 16.16 -0.35
N ALA A 251 18.35 15.80 -1.45
CA ALA A 251 19.00 14.50 -1.56
C ALA A 251 20.08 14.29 -0.48
N GLY A 252 20.83 15.34 -0.13
CA GLY A 252 21.83 15.30 0.95
C GLY A 252 21.18 15.12 2.33
N PHE A 253 20.20 15.95 2.68
CA PHE A 253 19.53 15.87 3.98
C PHE A 253 18.86 14.51 4.19
N PHE A 254 18.06 14.06 3.22
CA PHE A 254 17.35 12.78 3.30
C PHE A 254 18.23 11.55 3.05
N THR A 255 19.55 11.72 3.00
CA THR A 255 20.52 10.63 3.14
C THR A 255 21.35 10.71 4.41
N GLY A 256 21.12 11.71 5.27
CA GLY A 256 21.75 11.85 6.58
C GLY A 256 22.72 13.02 6.69
N ASP A 257 22.86 13.88 5.68
CA ASP A 257 23.64 15.11 5.79
C ASP A 257 22.77 16.24 6.38
N THR A 258 22.63 16.23 7.71
CA THR A 258 21.74 17.15 8.44
C THR A 258 22.12 18.62 8.29
N GLU A 259 23.36 18.92 7.89
CA GLU A 259 23.86 20.29 7.68
C GLU A 259 23.27 20.94 6.41
N LYS A 260 22.65 20.15 5.51
CA LYS A 260 22.01 20.65 4.28
C LYS A 260 20.75 21.48 4.52
N ILE A 261 20.13 21.35 5.69
CA ILE A 261 18.96 22.15 6.08
C ILE A 261 19.21 22.66 7.51
N PRO A 262 19.94 23.77 7.67
CA PRO A 262 20.39 24.27 8.97
C PRO A 262 19.26 24.80 9.85
N ALA A 263 18.06 25.03 9.30
CA ALA A 263 16.88 25.41 10.06
C ALA A 263 16.40 24.31 11.04
N PHE A 264 16.81 23.05 10.86
CA PHE A 264 16.60 22.02 11.88
C PHE A 264 17.61 22.17 13.02
N ASP A 265 17.22 21.80 14.24
CA ASP A 265 18.08 21.91 15.43
C ASP A 265 19.30 20.96 15.43
N GLY A 266 19.43 20.13 14.39
CA GLY A 266 20.52 19.18 14.19
C GLY A 266 20.46 17.94 15.09
N LYS A 267 19.44 17.80 15.96
CA LYS A 267 19.30 16.64 16.84
C LYS A 267 18.68 15.48 16.06
N THR A 268 19.41 14.38 16.05
CA THR A 268 18.97 13.13 15.43
C THR A 268 19.10 12.00 16.43
N TRP A 269 18.16 11.06 16.42
CA TRP A 269 18.05 10.05 17.47
C TRP A 269 17.72 8.66 16.93
N ALA A 270 18.08 7.67 17.73
CA ALA A 270 17.67 6.29 17.58
C ALA A 270 17.10 5.81 18.91
N THR A 271 16.09 4.94 18.89
CA THR A 271 15.40 4.53 20.11
C THR A 271 15.69 3.06 20.48
N PRO A 272 15.77 2.74 21.78
CA PRO A 272 15.74 1.37 22.26
C PRO A 272 14.29 0.87 22.29
N TYR A 273 14.08 -0.40 21.99
CA TYR A 273 12.79 -1.07 22.19
C TYR A 273 13.00 -2.55 22.48
N ALA A 274 12.01 -3.18 23.11
CA ALA A 274 12.00 -4.60 23.37
C ALA A 274 11.51 -5.37 22.15
N LEU A 275 11.83 -6.67 22.11
CA LEU A 275 11.28 -7.62 21.16
C LEU A 275 10.34 -8.57 21.93
N SER A 276 9.13 -8.73 21.41
CA SER A 276 8.28 -9.89 21.67
C SER A 276 7.88 -10.53 20.36
N ILE A 277 8.01 -11.85 20.29
CA ILE A 277 7.55 -12.65 19.14
C ILE A 277 6.28 -13.35 19.56
N TYR A 278 5.17 -13.04 18.90
CA TYR A 278 3.86 -13.63 19.16
C TYR A 278 3.43 -13.59 20.65
N GLY A 279 3.75 -12.50 21.33
CA GLY A 279 3.45 -12.28 22.76
C GLY A 279 4.47 -12.85 23.74
N GLN A 280 5.54 -13.50 23.26
CA GLN A 280 6.62 -14.03 24.11
C GLN A 280 7.82 -13.08 24.15
N GLU A 281 8.32 -12.78 25.36
CA GLU A 281 9.44 -11.88 25.55
C GLU A 281 10.75 -12.47 25.03
N MET A 282 11.46 -11.72 24.17
CA MET A 282 12.74 -12.15 23.63
C MET A 282 13.89 -11.30 24.14
N TYR A 283 14.87 -11.94 24.79
CA TYR A 283 16.09 -11.29 25.29
C TYR A 283 17.35 -11.71 24.53
N GLN A 284 17.37 -12.91 23.97
CA GLN A 284 18.55 -13.51 23.35
C GLN A 284 18.90 -12.90 21.98
N ASN A 285 17.92 -12.29 21.29
CA ASN A 285 18.14 -11.60 20.01
C ASN A 285 18.89 -10.26 20.18
N CYS A 286 19.10 -9.82 21.41
CA CYS A 286 20.01 -8.74 21.76
C CYS A 286 21.45 -9.27 21.75
N PRO A 287 22.44 -8.54 21.20
CA PRO A 287 23.85 -8.96 21.19
C PRO A 287 24.44 -9.26 22.58
N PHE A 288 23.82 -8.71 23.63
CA PHE A 288 24.25 -8.86 25.03
C PHE A 288 23.41 -9.90 25.81
N GLY A 289 22.46 -10.58 25.17
CA GLY A 289 21.63 -11.62 25.79
C GLY A 289 20.70 -11.13 26.92
N ASN A 290 20.45 -9.82 26.98
CA ASN A 290 19.73 -9.19 28.10
C ASN A 290 18.69 -8.13 27.70
N GLY A 291 18.41 -7.98 26.41
CA GLY A 291 17.42 -7.02 25.90
C GLY A 291 17.90 -5.55 25.83
N ASN A 292 18.98 -5.15 26.50
CA ASN A 292 19.41 -3.74 26.56
C ASN A 292 20.15 -3.23 25.31
N GLY A 293 20.20 -3.99 24.22
CA GLY A 293 20.88 -3.61 22.98
C GLY A 293 20.00 -3.78 21.73
N TYR A 294 18.69 -3.95 21.93
CA TYR A 294 17.71 -4.01 20.85
C TYR A 294 17.06 -2.63 20.67
N GLY A 295 16.79 -2.25 19.42
CA GLY A 295 16.37 -0.90 19.05
C GLY A 295 16.60 -0.62 17.56
N ASP A 296 16.55 0.66 17.20
CA ASP A 296 16.72 1.15 15.83
C ASP A 296 18.14 0.87 15.29
N GLY A 297 18.39 -0.35 14.82
CA GLY A 297 19.74 -0.80 14.43
C GLY A 297 20.26 -0.29 13.09
N ARG A 298 19.37 0.25 12.26
CA ARG A 298 19.67 0.87 10.95
C ARG A 298 18.70 2.01 10.61
N ALA A 299 17.98 2.52 11.60
CA ALA A 299 17.03 3.62 11.44
C ALA A 299 17.51 4.80 12.28
N VAL A 300 17.35 6.01 11.77
CA VAL A 300 17.68 7.24 12.49
C VAL A 300 16.58 8.26 12.24
N SER A 301 15.91 8.72 13.30
CA SER A 301 14.98 9.84 13.21
C SER A 301 15.77 11.14 13.08
N VAL A 302 15.44 11.93 12.07
CA VAL A 302 16.24 13.11 11.67
C VAL A 302 15.51 14.43 11.85
N ALA A 303 14.18 14.40 11.97
CA ALA A 303 13.37 15.58 12.19
C ALA A 303 11.98 15.20 12.71
N GLU A 304 11.38 16.11 13.46
CA GLU A 304 9.93 16.23 13.52
C GLU A 304 9.52 17.65 13.12
N VAL A 305 8.39 17.75 12.43
CA VAL A 305 7.81 19.03 12.03
C VAL A 305 6.38 19.16 12.53
N LYS A 306 5.99 20.38 12.90
CA LYS A 306 4.61 20.76 13.15
C LYS A 306 4.16 21.72 12.05
N LEU A 307 3.14 21.31 11.30
CA LEU A 307 2.62 22.08 10.18
C LEU A 307 1.56 23.09 10.63
N ASP A 308 1.33 24.11 9.80
CA ASP A 308 0.36 25.18 10.06
C ASP A 308 -1.08 24.67 10.22
N ASN A 309 -1.39 23.50 9.65
CA ASN A 309 -2.68 22.83 9.80
C ASN A 309 -2.78 21.95 11.06
N GLY A 310 -1.79 22.03 11.97
CA GLY A 310 -1.75 21.30 13.23
C GLY A 310 -1.21 19.88 13.15
N LYS A 311 -1.04 19.32 11.93
CA LYS A 311 -0.46 17.97 11.76
C LYS A 311 1.00 17.96 12.20
N ARG A 312 1.42 16.82 12.77
CA ARG A 312 2.79 16.56 13.20
C ARG A 312 3.33 15.35 12.49
N TRP A 313 4.58 15.42 12.06
CA TRP A 313 5.24 14.35 11.34
C TRP A 313 6.65 14.14 11.88
N GLU A 314 7.01 12.89 12.11
CA GLU A 314 8.37 12.42 12.36
C GLU A 314 8.95 11.87 11.06
N LEU A 315 10.21 12.17 10.77
CA LEU A 315 10.94 11.74 9.59
C LEU A 315 12.10 10.83 10.01
N GLN A 316 12.14 9.62 9.46
CA GLN A 316 13.09 8.59 9.83
C GLN A 316 13.79 7.98 8.61
N LEU A 317 15.13 7.95 8.64
CA LEU A 317 15.95 7.39 7.57
C LEU A 317 16.21 5.91 7.80
N LYS A 318 15.65 5.03 6.95
CA LYS A 318 15.97 3.59 6.94
C LYS A 318 17.24 3.38 6.11
N GLY A 319 18.33 2.99 6.77
CA GLY A 319 19.69 2.95 6.19
C GLY A 319 20.58 4.13 6.59
N GLY A 320 20.17 4.94 7.58
CA GLY A 320 20.87 6.15 8.04
C GLY A 320 22.23 5.93 8.71
N GLY A 321 22.73 4.69 8.75
CA GLY A 321 24.03 4.33 9.33
C GLY A 321 23.92 3.58 10.66
N ARG A 322 25.08 3.31 11.26
CA ARG A 322 25.18 2.54 12.51
C ARG A 322 24.71 3.35 13.71
N THR A 323 24.06 2.65 14.64
CA THR A 323 23.58 3.16 15.93
C THR A 323 24.05 2.22 17.05
N PRO A 324 23.81 2.51 18.34
CA PRO A 324 24.08 1.58 19.45
C PRO A 324 23.36 0.23 19.31
N PHE A 325 22.31 0.18 18.50
CA PHE A 325 21.45 -0.97 18.30
C PHE A 325 21.83 -1.77 17.05
N CYS A 326 22.97 -1.44 16.39
CA CYS A 326 23.46 -2.24 15.28
C CYS A 326 23.93 -3.61 15.81
N ARG A 327 23.18 -4.67 15.51
CA ARG A 327 23.40 -6.05 16.00
C ARG A 327 24.41 -6.79 15.12
N GLY A 328 25.60 -6.22 14.95
CA GLY A 328 26.60 -6.71 13.99
C GLY A 328 26.36 -6.29 12.53
N GLY A 329 25.23 -5.63 12.24
CA GLY A 329 24.94 -5.06 10.92
C GLY A 329 25.70 -3.77 10.62
N ASP A 330 25.75 -3.40 9.35
CA ASP A 330 26.42 -2.20 8.82
C ASP A 330 25.60 -0.90 8.97
N GLY A 331 24.34 -0.99 9.40
CA GLY A 331 23.44 0.16 9.51
C GLY A 331 22.92 0.68 8.15
N ARG A 332 23.15 -0.04 7.04
CA ARG A 332 22.71 0.33 5.69
C ARG A 332 21.49 -0.46 5.23
N ALA A 333 20.69 0.18 4.39
CA ALA A 333 19.69 -0.48 3.56
C ALA A 333 20.20 -0.52 2.11
N VAL A 334 19.64 -1.44 1.33
CA VAL A 334 20.01 -1.65 -0.09
C VAL A 334 18.88 -1.21 -1.00
N LEU A 335 19.20 -0.98 -2.28
CA LEU A 335 18.27 -0.42 -3.25
C LEU A 335 16.97 -1.25 -3.37
N ARG A 336 17.05 -2.58 -3.47
CA ARG A 336 15.86 -3.44 -3.57
C ARG A 336 14.90 -3.27 -2.38
N SER A 337 15.41 -3.31 -1.15
CA SER A 337 14.58 -3.20 0.06
C SER A 337 13.99 -1.81 0.20
N SER A 338 14.72 -0.80 -0.29
CA SER A 338 14.31 0.60 -0.23
C SER A 338 13.22 0.93 -1.27
N ILE A 339 13.30 0.32 -2.47
CA ILE A 339 12.24 0.36 -3.49
C ILE A 339 10.96 -0.30 -2.97
N ARG A 340 11.07 -1.50 -2.39
CA ARG A 340 9.93 -2.21 -1.78
C ARG A 340 9.26 -1.36 -0.69
N GLU A 341 10.03 -0.84 0.26
CA GLU A 341 9.50 0.03 1.32
C GLU A 341 8.79 1.25 0.72
N PHE A 342 9.42 1.95 -0.23
CA PHE A 342 8.85 3.16 -0.83
C PHE A 342 7.53 2.88 -1.56
N LEU A 343 7.52 1.92 -2.49
CA LEU A 343 6.35 1.62 -3.30
C LEU A 343 5.19 1.09 -2.46
N VAL A 344 5.48 0.22 -1.49
CA VAL A 344 4.42 -0.44 -0.71
C VAL A 344 3.88 0.47 0.39
N SER A 345 4.69 1.34 0.99
CA SER A 345 4.20 2.42 1.86
C SER A 345 3.14 3.27 1.16
N GLU A 346 3.44 3.76 -0.05
CA GLU A 346 2.51 4.63 -0.77
C GLU A 346 1.31 3.86 -1.34
N ALA A 347 1.51 2.63 -1.82
CA ALA A 347 0.42 1.77 -2.27
C ALA A 347 -0.56 1.45 -1.13
N MET A 348 -0.07 1.10 0.05
CA MET A 348 -0.92 0.82 1.23
C MET A 348 -1.71 2.06 1.65
N HIS A 349 -1.12 3.25 1.57
CA HIS A 349 -1.83 4.50 1.81
C HIS A 349 -2.99 4.71 0.81
N ASN A 350 -2.75 4.51 -0.49
CA ASN A 350 -3.76 4.68 -1.53
C ASN A 350 -4.80 3.55 -1.54
N LEU A 351 -4.44 2.37 -1.04
CA LEU A 351 -5.37 1.29 -0.72
C LEU A 351 -6.28 1.63 0.47
N GLY A 352 -6.00 2.71 1.20
CA GLY A 352 -6.78 3.11 2.38
C GLY A 352 -6.39 2.38 3.66
N VAL A 353 -5.26 1.65 3.66
CA VAL A 353 -4.72 1.00 4.86
C VAL A 353 -3.88 1.99 5.63
N GLU A 354 -4.06 2.05 6.95
CA GLU A 354 -3.21 2.87 7.82
C GLU A 354 -1.76 2.40 7.77
N THR A 355 -0.83 3.30 7.41
CA THR A 355 0.58 2.97 7.19
C THR A 355 1.51 4.16 7.38
N THR A 356 2.79 3.87 7.67
CA THR A 356 3.89 4.82 7.48
C THR A 356 4.06 5.18 6.01
N ARG A 357 4.28 6.46 5.73
CA ARG A 357 4.46 7.01 4.39
C ARG A 357 5.93 7.02 3.99
N ALA A 358 6.21 7.17 2.69
CA ALA A 358 7.56 7.33 2.18
C ALA A 358 7.71 8.67 1.45
N LEU A 359 8.60 9.54 1.92
CA LEU A 359 8.86 10.83 1.29
C LEU A 359 9.81 10.70 0.10
N SER A 360 10.94 10.03 0.29
CA SER A 360 11.98 9.94 -0.74
C SER A 360 12.69 8.60 -0.71
N LEU A 361 13.22 8.23 -1.88
CA LEU A 361 14.14 7.12 -2.07
C LEU A 361 15.40 7.66 -2.76
N VAL A 362 16.54 7.52 -2.11
CA VAL A 362 17.82 8.02 -2.61
C VAL A 362 18.84 6.89 -2.61
N LYS A 363 19.57 6.71 -3.72
CA LYS A 363 20.62 5.70 -3.86
C LYS A 363 22.01 6.33 -3.84
N SER A 364 23.01 5.58 -3.38
CA SER A 364 24.40 5.98 -3.52
C SER A 364 24.92 5.59 -4.91
N LEU A 365 25.75 6.45 -5.51
CA LEU A 365 26.51 6.10 -6.72
C LEU A 365 27.88 5.49 -6.43
N GLN A 366 28.28 5.36 -5.16
CA GLN A 366 29.61 4.89 -4.76
C GLN A 366 29.57 3.77 -3.72
N GLU A 367 28.66 3.85 -2.76
CA GLU A 367 28.61 2.91 -1.65
C GLU A 367 27.76 1.68 -2.03
N LYS A 368 28.37 0.51 -1.85
CA LYS A 368 27.73 -0.79 -1.97
C LYS A 368 28.02 -1.61 -0.73
N THR A 369 27.20 -2.62 -0.45
CA THR A 369 27.37 -3.50 0.69
C THR A 369 27.00 -4.93 0.34
N GLN A 370 27.54 -5.89 1.09
CA GLN A 370 27.27 -7.31 0.92
C GLN A 370 25.94 -7.68 1.59
N ARG A 371 25.11 -8.45 0.90
CA ARG A 371 23.88 -9.02 1.46
C ARG A 371 23.81 -10.51 1.18
N PRO A 372 23.32 -11.31 2.14
CA PRO A 372 23.02 -12.71 1.89
C PRO A 372 21.96 -12.84 0.79
N TRP A 373 22.13 -13.86 -0.04
CA TRP A 373 21.29 -14.15 -1.19
C TRP A 373 21.25 -15.65 -1.49
N TYR A 374 20.23 -16.05 -2.24
CA TYR A 374 19.97 -17.43 -2.64
C TYR A 374 20.43 -17.62 -4.09
N SER A 375 21.30 -18.60 -4.35
CA SER A 375 21.66 -19.00 -5.71
C SER A 375 20.46 -19.58 -6.45
N ASN A 376 20.49 -19.49 -7.78
CA ASN A 376 19.51 -20.13 -8.66
C ASN A 376 19.93 -21.58 -8.96
N GLU A 377 20.88 -22.16 -8.22
CA GLU A 377 21.25 -23.56 -8.40
C GLU A 377 20.11 -24.43 -7.85
N ASP A 378 19.71 -25.46 -8.61
CA ASP A 378 18.73 -26.44 -8.17
C ASP A 378 19.16 -27.00 -6.82
N HIS A 379 18.48 -26.59 -5.75
CA HIS A 379 18.63 -27.26 -4.47
C HIS A 379 18.28 -28.74 -4.72
N PRO A 380 19.18 -29.68 -4.39
CA PRO A 380 19.04 -31.07 -4.82
C PRO A 380 17.67 -31.62 -4.42
N ASP A 381 17.02 -32.30 -5.37
CA ASP A 381 15.71 -32.95 -5.26
C ASP A 381 15.40 -33.35 -3.82
N VAL A 382 14.64 -32.49 -3.11
CA VAL A 382 14.07 -32.88 -1.83
C VAL A 382 13.18 -34.08 -2.14
N PRO A 383 13.46 -35.27 -1.59
CA PRO A 383 12.69 -36.46 -1.88
C PRO A 383 11.20 -36.23 -1.59
N SER A 384 10.29 -36.77 -2.39
CA SER A 384 8.87 -36.80 -1.99
C SER A 384 8.71 -37.67 -0.73
N GLU A 385 7.61 -37.51 0.03
CA GLU A 385 7.29 -38.40 1.17
C GLU A 385 7.26 -39.89 0.76
N ASP A 386 6.94 -40.14 -0.51
CA ASP A 386 6.90 -41.45 -1.15
C ASP A 386 8.25 -41.91 -1.76
N ASP A 387 9.35 -41.17 -1.53
CA ASP A 387 10.65 -41.57 -2.08
C ASP A 387 11.11 -42.93 -1.50
N PRO A 388 11.50 -43.89 -2.35
CA PRO A 388 11.92 -45.23 -1.91
C PRO A 388 13.04 -45.24 -0.86
N ARG A 389 13.91 -44.22 -0.85
CA ARG A 389 14.99 -44.05 0.15
C ARG A 389 14.46 -43.73 1.55
N LEU A 390 13.25 -43.17 1.64
CA LEU A 390 12.58 -42.80 2.89
C LEU A 390 11.65 -43.89 3.43
N ALA A 391 11.35 -44.93 2.62
CA ALA A 391 10.46 -46.03 3.01
C ALA A 391 10.93 -46.78 4.27
N GLN A 392 12.24 -46.74 4.57
CA GLN A 392 12.83 -47.34 5.77
C GLN A 392 12.52 -46.60 7.08
N TYR A 393 12.01 -45.36 7.02
CA TYR A 393 11.68 -44.56 8.20
C TYR A 393 10.17 -44.58 8.51
N PRO A 394 9.76 -44.53 9.79
CA PRO A 394 8.35 -44.32 10.16
C PRO A 394 7.81 -43.00 9.58
N PRO A 395 6.50 -42.89 9.27
CA PRO A 395 5.91 -41.70 8.64
C PRO A 395 6.24 -40.37 9.34
N GLU A 396 6.16 -40.35 10.68
CA GLU A 396 6.50 -39.16 11.48
C GLU A 396 7.99 -38.76 11.34
N MET A 397 8.87 -39.74 11.17
CA MET A 397 10.30 -39.53 10.99
C MET A 397 10.64 -39.13 9.54
N ARG A 398 9.89 -39.63 8.53
CA ARG A 398 10.01 -39.16 7.14
C ARG A 398 9.69 -37.67 7.05
N LYS A 399 8.58 -37.26 7.65
CA LYS A 399 8.18 -35.84 7.72
C LYS A 399 9.25 -35.00 8.42
N ALA A 400 9.80 -35.46 9.55
CA ALA A 400 10.87 -34.76 10.25
C ALA A 400 12.18 -34.67 9.43
N LEU A 401 12.58 -35.73 8.73
CA LEU A 401 13.78 -35.75 7.89
C LEU A 401 13.62 -34.86 6.65
N LEU A 402 12.46 -34.91 6.01
CA LEU A 402 12.12 -34.02 4.90
C LEU A 402 12.10 -32.56 5.35
N GLN A 403 11.50 -32.30 6.50
CA GLN A 403 11.49 -30.98 7.11
C GLN A 403 12.93 -30.48 7.39
N GLN A 404 13.81 -31.32 7.93
CA GLN A 404 15.22 -30.97 8.16
C GLN A 404 15.99 -30.73 6.85
N LEU A 405 15.74 -31.53 5.81
CA LEU A 405 16.35 -31.35 4.49
C LEU A 405 15.90 -30.03 3.85
N ILE A 406 14.59 -29.75 3.88
CA ILE A 406 14.01 -28.48 3.44
C ILE A 406 14.63 -27.30 4.21
N GLU A 407 14.76 -27.42 5.53
CA GLU A 407 15.38 -26.40 6.38
C GLU A 407 16.86 -26.16 6.08
N ARG A 408 17.59 -27.18 5.63
CA ARG A 408 19.00 -27.08 5.25
C ARG A 408 19.22 -26.29 3.95
N PHE A 409 18.25 -26.27 3.04
CA PHE A 409 18.28 -25.49 1.79
C PHE A 409 17.73 -24.06 1.92
N ARG A 410 17.31 -23.63 3.13
CA ARG A 410 16.65 -22.33 3.37
C ARG A 410 17.56 -21.18 3.80
N ASN A 411 18.87 -21.42 3.97
CA ASN A 411 19.80 -20.34 4.30
C ASN A 411 20.40 -19.75 3.02
N PRO A 412 20.56 -18.42 2.94
CA PRO A 412 21.26 -17.80 1.83
C PRO A 412 22.67 -18.39 1.73
N ASP A 413 23.01 -18.88 0.55
CA ASP A 413 24.19 -19.66 0.24
C ASP A 413 25.30 -18.82 -0.43
N GLN A 414 24.96 -17.61 -0.86
CA GLN A 414 25.92 -16.65 -1.41
C GLN A 414 25.76 -15.24 -0.84
N MET A 415 26.80 -14.43 -1.04
CA MET A 415 26.78 -13.00 -0.74
C MET A 415 26.80 -12.23 -2.05
N ILE A 416 25.82 -11.34 -2.25
CA ILE A 416 25.79 -10.44 -3.40
C ILE A 416 26.14 -9.02 -2.97
N THR A 417 26.72 -8.26 -3.90
CA THR A 417 27.04 -6.85 -3.69
C THR A 417 25.90 -5.99 -4.21
N GLU A 418 25.29 -5.21 -3.32
CA GLU A 418 24.14 -4.36 -3.64
C GLU A 418 24.41 -2.89 -3.37
N THR A 419 23.79 -2.02 -4.16
CA THR A 419 23.86 -0.56 -3.99
C THR A 419 23.17 -0.13 -2.70
N CYS A 420 23.84 0.68 -1.89
CA CYS A 420 23.24 1.27 -0.70
C CYS A 420 22.19 2.32 -1.09
N ALA A 421 21.06 2.31 -0.38
CA ALA A 421 19.99 3.28 -0.56
C ALA A 421 19.35 3.62 0.78
N ILE A 422 18.67 4.76 0.84
CA ILE A 422 17.90 5.23 1.99
C ILE A 422 16.50 5.60 1.52
N THR A 423 15.50 5.08 2.23
CA THR A 423 14.12 5.57 2.18
C THR A 423 13.87 6.46 3.38
N CYS A 424 13.42 7.69 3.14
CA CYS A 424 12.91 8.56 4.20
C CYS A 424 11.45 8.19 4.48
N ARG A 425 11.21 7.60 5.65
CA ARG A 425 9.88 7.24 6.15
C ARG A 425 9.29 8.42 6.90
N VAL A 426 7.98 8.57 6.83
CA VAL A 426 7.25 9.64 7.50
C VAL A 426 6.02 9.08 8.21
N ALA A 427 5.83 9.45 9.47
CA ALA A 427 4.69 8.99 10.28
C ALA A 427 4.33 10.03 11.34
N PRO A 428 3.09 10.02 11.89
CA PRO A 428 2.77 10.84 13.06
C PRO A 428 3.64 10.49 14.26
N SER A 429 4.02 9.23 14.41
CA SER A 429 5.09 8.78 15.31
C SER A 429 5.58 7.39 14.88
N PHE A 430 6.85 7.09 15.18
CA PHE A 430 7.39 5.73 15.10
C PHE A 430 7.36 4.98 16.45
N LEU A 431 6.52 5.42 17.40
CA LEU A 431 6.34 4.73 18.69
C LEU A 431 5.71 3.35 18.48
N ARG A 432 6.38 2.33 19.04
CA ARG A 432 6.07 0.89 18.89
C ARG A 432 5.61 0.30 20.21
N VAL A 433 4.84 -0.78 20.17
CA VAL A 433 4.51 -1.58 21.36
C VAL A 433 5.79 -2.02 22.07
N GLY A 434 6.82 -2.42 21.31
CA GLY A 434 8.14 -2.75 21.85
C GLY A 434 8.81 -1.62 22.67
N HIS A 435 8.55 -0.34 22.38
CA HIS A 435 9.06 0.75 23.21
C HIS A 435 8.41 0.72 24.59
N VAL A 436 7.08 0.65 24.62
CA VAL A 436 6.31 0.64 25.87
C VAL A 436 6.64 -0.63 26.67
N GLU A 437 6.79 -1.78 26.00
CA GLU A 437 7.25 -3.02 26.64
C GLU A 437 8.63 -2.87 27.29
N LEU A 438 9.62 -2.26 26.63
CA LEU A 438 10.94 -2.11 27.22
C LEU A 438 10.87 -1.39 28.58
N HIS A 439 10.13 -0.29 28.64
CA HIS A 439 9.96 0.48 29.87
C HIS A 439 9.04 -0.23 30.88
N GLY A 440 7.99 -0.90 30.40
CA GLY A 440 7.08 -1.73 31.22
C GLY A 440 7.81 -2.86 31.93
N ARG A 441 8.62 -3.62 31.18
CA ARG A 441 9.43 -4.72 31.71
C ARG A 441 10.38 -4.24 32.79
N ARG A 442 11.02 -3.09 32.61
CA ARG A 442 11.89 -2.48 33.64
C ARG A 442 11.11 -2.01 34.87
N ALA A 443 9.92 -1.46 34.67
CA ALA A 443 9.07 -0.88 35.73
C ALA A 443 8.32 -1.94 36.56
N GLY A 444 8.07 -3.13 36.02
CA GLY A 444 7.42 -4.19 36.80
C GLY A 444 6.56 -5.20 36.05
N SER A 445 6.50 -5.18 34.72
CA SER A 445 5.57 -6.03 33.96
C SER A 445 6.18 -7.28 33.34
N GLY A 446 7.51 -7.46 33.40
CA GLY A 446 8.23 -8.49 32.65
C GLY A 446 9.14 -9.36 33.50
N GLU A 447 9.68 -10.43 32.89
CA GLU A 447 10.50 -11.44 33.58
C GLU A 447 11.79 -10.86 34.17
N ARG A 448 12.36 -9.84 33.52
CA ARG A 448 13.57 -9.14 33.96
C ARG A 448 13.29 -7.78 34.59
N THR A 449 12.27 -7.74 35.44
CA THR A 449 11.91 -6.56 36.24
C THR A 449 13.08 -6.09 37.10
N LEU A 450 13.28 -4.77 37.19
CA LEU A 450 14.30 -4.20 38.08
C LEU A 450 13.91 -4.44 39.55
N PRO A 451 14.89 -4.67 40.45
CA PRO A 451 14.62 -4.79 41.88
C PRO A 451 13.91 -3.55 42.43
N GLU A 452 13.09 -3.74 43.47
CA GLU A 452 12.46 -2.62 44.17
C GLU A 452 13.51 -1.62 44.67
N GLY A 453 13.21 -0.34 44.51
CA GLY A 453 14.12 0.75 44.86
C GLY A 453 14.14 1.88 43.83
N PRO A 454 15.09 2.82 43.94
CA PRO A 454 15.13 4.03 43.12
C PRO A 454 15.20 3.77 41.61
N ALA A 455 15.88 2.69 41.18
CA ALA A 455 16.01 2.36 39.76
C ALA A 455 14.68 1.91 39.14
N ARG A 456 13.88 1.12 39.87
CA ARG A 456 12.55 0.69 39.40
C ARG A 456 11.57 1.86 39.38
N GLU A 457 11.63 2.75 40.37
CA GLU A 457 10.80 3.95 40.38
C GLU A 457 11.16 4.89 39.22
N ALA A 458 12.45 5.09 38.94
CA ALA A 458 12.89 5.84 37.77
C ALA A 458 12.41 5.20 36.46
N ALA A 459 12.46 3.87 36.34
CA ALA A 459 11.91 3.16 35.19
C ALA A 459 10.39 3.33 35.04
N ARG A 460 9.65 3.35 36.16
CA ARG A 460 8.21 3.63 36.18
C ARG A 460 7.89 5.05 35.72
N GLN A 461 8.70 6.03 36.11
CA GLN A 461 8.58 7.42 35.63
C GLN A 461 8.90 7.55 34.14
N GLN A 462 9.87 6.79 33.63
CA GLN A 462 10.13 6.72 32.17
C GLN A 462 8.97 6.09 31.42
N LEU A 463 8.42 4.98 31.91
CA LEU A 463 7.21 4.38 31.34
C LEU A 463 6.05 5.39 31.32
N ARG A 464 5.85 6.11 32.43
CA ARG A 464 4.84 7.17 32.52
C ARG A 464 5.03 8.24 31.45
N ALA A 465 6.23 8.81 31.34
CA ALA A 465 6.54 9.84 30.36
C ALA A 465 6.34 9.36 28.92
N LEU A 466 6.75 8.12 28.60
CA LEU A 466 6.54 7.53 27.28
C LEU A 466 5.06 7.34 26.95
N VAL A 467 4.24 6.90 27.92
CA VAL A 467 2.80 6.73 27.75
C VAL A 467 2.08 8.06 27.62
N GLU A 468 2.46 9.08 28.39
CA GLU A 468 1.96 10.45 28.23
C GLU A 468 2.33 11.02 26.85
N HIS A 469 3.53 10.70 26.34
CA HIS A 469 3.94 11.06 24.98
C HIS A 469 3.13 10.32 23.90
N ALA A 470 2.84 9.03 24.11
CA ALA A 470 1.96 8.25 23.22
C ALA A 470 0.54 8.83 23.19
N LEU A 471 -0.02 9.22 24.34
CA LEU A 471 -1.30 9.94 24.43
C LEU A 471 -1.24 11.26 23.64
N PHE A 472 -0.15 12.01 23.76
CA PHE A 472 0.02 13.27 23.04
C PHE A 472 0.11 13.10 21.52
N ARG A 473 0.87 12.10 21.04
CA ARG A 473 1.13 11.92 19.60
C ARG A 473 0.05 11.13 18.88
N GLU A 474 -0.47 10.09 19.53
CA GLU A 474 -1.29 9.07 18.88
C GLU A 474 -2.74 9.06 19.37
N TYR A 475 -3.02 9.53 20.58
CA TYR A 475 -4.36 9.50 21.18
C TYR A 475 -4.77 10.84 21.83
N PRO A 476 -4.69 11.98 21.10
CA PRO A 476 -5.09 13.27 21.65
C PRO A 476 -6.55 13.27 22.13
N GLU A 477 -7.41 12.41 21.58
CA GLU A 477 -8.80 12.21 21.99
C GLU A 477 -8.95 11.61 23.40
N CYS A 478 -7.94 10.90 23.89
CA CYS A 478 -7.92 10.31 25.23
C CYS A 478 -7.16 11.16 26.24
N ARG A 479 -6.48 12.22 25.78
CA ARG A 479 -5.56 13.00 26.60
C ARG A 479 -6.28 14.18 27.26
N GLU A 480 -6.16 14.26 28.58
CA GLU A 480 -6.60 15.40 29.38
C GLU A 480 -5.45 15.89 30.27
N GLU A 481 -4.97 17.10 29.99
CA GLU A 481 -3.82 17.68 30.69
C GLU A 481 -4.15 17.96 32.18
N GLY A 482 -3.22 17.62 33.07
CA GLY A 482 -3.38 17.80 34.52
C GLY A 482 -4.37 16.84 35.19
N LYS A 483 -4.93 15.88 34.46
CA LYS A 483 -5.80 14.83 35.00
C LYS A 483 -5.03 13.56 35.33
N ASP A 484 -5.68 12.67 36.07
CA ASP A 484 -5.12 11.36 36.39
C ASP A 484 -4.85 10.55 35.11
N LEU A 485 -3.77 9.77 35.12
CA LEU A 485 -3.28 9.06 33.95
C LEU A 485 -4.06 7.78 33.69
N GLN A 486 -4.53 7.09 34.74
CA GLN A 486 -5.16 5.78 34.63
C GLN A 486 -6.39 5.79 33.68
N PRO A 487 -7.37 6.71 33.81
CA PRO A 487 -8.50 6.78 32.87
C PRO A 487 -8.07 7.01 31.42
N GLN A 488 -7.03 7.82 31.21
CA GLN A 488 -6.49 8.13 29.88
C GLN A 488 -5.82 6.90 29.26
N VAL A 489 -5.08 6.12 30.07
CA VAL A 489 -4.49 4.83 29.64
C VAL A 489 -5.58 3.82 29.27
N LEU A 490 -6.66 3.74 30.06
CA LEU A 490 -7.79 2.84 29.76
C LEU A 490 -8.53 3.26 28.49
N CYS A 491 -8.69 4.57 28.24
CA CYS A 491 -9.19 5.08 26.96
C CYS A 491 -8.27 4.69 25.80
N MET A 492 -6.95 4.87 25.97
CA MET A 492 -5.95 4.51 24.97
C MET A 492 -5.96 3.00 24.64
N LEU A 493 -6.14 2.13 25.63
CA LEU A 493 -6.25 0.68 25.40
C LEU A 493 -7.48 0.32 24.57
N ARG A 494 -8.64 0.94 24.83
CA ARG A 494 -9.85 0.76 23.99
C ARG A 494 -9.63 1.26 22.57
N ALA A 495 -9.02 2.43 22.42
CA ALA A 495 -8.72 3.00 21.11
C ALA A 495 -7.70 2.14 20.34
N PHE A 496 -6.66 1.63 21.00
CA PHE A 496 -5.69 0.71 20.40
C PHE A 496 -6.37 -0.61 19.97
N SER A 497 -7.22 -1.20 20.81
CA SER A 497 -8.01 -2.40 20.50
C SER A 497 -8.80 -2.23 19.20
N GLN A 498 -9.47 -1.09 19.01
CA GLN A 498 -10.19 -0.80 17.78
C GLN A 498 -9.26 -0.58 16.58
N ARG A 499 -8.17 0.19 16.76
CA ARG A 499 -7.23 0.48 15.66
C ARG A 499 -6.53 -0.78 15.16
N ILE A 500 -6.08 -1.67 16.05
CA ILE A 500 -5.42 -2.91 15.66
C ILE A 500 -6.40 -3.87 14.98
N ALA A 501 -7.64 -4.01 15.49
CA ALA A 501 -8.68 -4.81 14.85
C ALA A 501 -8.96 -4.34 13.41
N ASN A 502 -9.14 -3.02 13.23
CA ASN A 502 -9.36 -2.43 11.91
C ASN A 502 -8.16 -2.66 10.99
N LEU A 503 -6.92 -2.47 11.49
CA LEU A 503 -5.71 -2.69 10.70
C LEU A 503 -5.62 -4.13 10.18
N MET A 504 -5.89 -5.12 11.03
CA MET A 504 -5.85 -6.54 10.62
C MET A 504 -6.93 -6.87 9.59
N ALA A 505 -8.15 -6.34 9.76
CA ALA A 505 -9.22 -6.49 8.78
C ALA A 505 -8.83 -5.87 7.43
N GLU A 506 -8.22 -4.69 7.44
CA GLU A 506 -7.78 -3.99 6.23
C GLU A 506 -6.59 -4.69 5.55
N TRP A 507 -5.71 -5.37 6.30
CA TRP A 507 -4.67 -6.25 5.74
C TRP A 507 -5.31 -7.43 5.00
N VAL A 508 -6.26 -8.12 5.63
CA VAL A 508 -7.00 -9.21 4.98
C VAL A 508 -7.74 -8.70 3.74
N ARG A 509 -8.35 -7.51 3.82
CA ARG A 509 -9.14 -6.93 2.71
C ARG A 509 -8.36 -6.87 1.41
N VAL A 510 -7.12 -6.37 1.48
CA VAL A 510 -6.25 -6.13 0.32
C VAL A 510 -5.32 -7.32 0.01
N GLY A 511 -5.39 -8.39 0.80
CA GLY A 511 -4.50 -9.54 0.61
C GLY A 511 -3.10 -9.33 1.14
N PHE A 512 -2.86 -8.38 2.05
CA PHE A 512 -1.52 -8.11 2.58
C PHE A 512 -1.18 -9.06 3.74
N VAL A 513 0.06 -9.58 3.74
CA VAL A 513 0.66 -10.36 4.83
C VAL A 513 1.93 -9.65 5.27
N GLN A 514 2.00 -9.22 6.54
CA GLN A 514 3.18 -8.53 7.05
C GLN A 514 4.37 -9.50 7.25
N GLY A 515 4.09 -10.75 7.62
CA GLY A 515 5.02 -11.87 7.67
C GLY A 515 5.87 -12.00 8.94
N ASN A 516 6.11 -10.92 9.68
CA ASN A 516 6.93 -10.88 10.90
C ASN A 516 6.38 -9.87 11.92
N PHE A 517 5.11 -10.02 12.30
CA PHE A 517 4.35 -8.99 13.02
C PHE A 517 4.60 -9.05 14.54
N ASN A 518 5.87 -8.91 14.91
CA ASN A 518 6.33 -8.81 16.28
C ASN A 518 5.97 -7.45 16.90
N SER A 519 6.14 -7.34 18.23
CA SER A 519 5.78 -6.11 18.95
C SER A 519 6.65 -4.90 18.60
N ASP A 520 7.87 -5.11 18.10
CA ASP A 520 8.70 -4.04 17.55
C ASP A 520 8.20 -3.55 16.19
N ASN A 521 7.45 -4.36 15.44
CA ASN A 521 6.81 -3.95 14.18
C ASN A 521 5.37 -3.48 14.37
N CYS A 522 4.86 -3.48 15.59
CA CYS A 522 3.53 -2.99 15.93
C CYS A 522 3.59 -1.54 16.41
N LEU A 523 3.18 -0.59 15.57
CA LEU A 523 3.08 0.80 15.98
C LEU A 523 1.92 1.00 16.96
N VAL A 524 2.17 1.76 18.04
CA VAL A 524 1.13 2.15 19.00
C VAL A 524 0.03 2.96 18.30
N GLY A 525 0.34 3.68 17.22
CA GLY A 525 -0.68 4.36 16.42
C GLY A 525 -1.65 3.44 15.66
N GLY A 526 -1.41 2.12 15.61
CA GLY A 526 -2.25 1.18 14.85
C GLY A 526 -2.06 1.31 13.34
N ARG A 527 -0.82 1.37 12.87
CA ARG A 527 -0.47 1.52 11.45
C ARG A 527 0.53 0.47 11.01
N THR A 528 0.52 0.15 9.73
CA THR A 528 1.51 -0.71 9.08
C THR A 528 2.88 -0.04 9.07
N MET A 529 3.92 -0.79 9.38
CA MET A 529 5.31 -0.36 9.20
C MET A 529 6.22 -1.54 8.85
N ASP A 530 7.45 -1.20 8.46
CA ASP A 530 8.57 -2.13 8.23
C ASP A 530 8.26 -3.20 7.17
N TYR A 531 8.36 -2.79 5.91
CA TYR A 531 8.14 -3.63 4.74
C TYR A 531 9.39 -4.48 4.45
N GLY A 532 9.62 -5.47 5.30
CA GLY A 532 10.64 -6.51 5.12
C GLY A 532 10.10 -7.72 4.35
N PRO A 533 9.84 -8.86 5.01
CA PRO A 533 9.32 -10.08 4.40
C PRO A 533 7.78 -10.07 4.23
N PHE A 534 7.23 -8.95 3.77
CA PHE A 534 5.80 -8.85 3.49
C PHE A 534 5.47 -9.50 2.15
N GLY A 535 4.20 -9.87 1.95
CA GLY A 535 3.69 -10.32 0.67
C GLY A 535 2.24 -9.91 0.43
N PHE A 536 1.83 -9.87 -0.83
CA PHE A 536 0.42 -9.83 -1.20
C PHE A 536 0.00 -11.21 -1.70
N VAL A 537 -1.10 -11.75 -1.18
CA VAL A 537 -1.66 -13.03 -1.58
C VAL A 537 -1.98 -13.00 -3.07
N GLN A 538 -1.41 -13.95 -3.79
CA GLN A 538 -1.68 -14.17 -5.22
C GLN A 538 -2.60 -15.39 -5.32
N ARG A 539 -2.04 -16.58 -5.55
CA ARG A 539 -2.75 -17.83 -5.32
C ARG A 539 -3.21 -17.90 -3.87
N PHE A 540 -4.52 -18.02 -3.66
CA PHE A 540 -5.10 -17.99 -2.34
C PHE A 540 -4.82 -19.29 -1.58
N GLU A 541 -4.17 -19.15 -0.42
CA GLU A 541 -4.13 -20.17 0.62
C GLU A 541 -4.37 -19.48 1.95
N GLN A 542 -5.18 -20.07 2.82
CA GLN A 542 -5.70 -19.40 4.03
C GLN A 542 -4.59 -18.94 4.98
N PHE A 543 -3.52 -19.72 5.07
CA PHE A 543 -2.41 -19.48 5.99
C PHE A 543 -1.10 -19.17 5.26
N TRP A 544 -1.18 -18.71 4.00
CA TRP A 544 -0.01 -18.32 3.24
C TRP A 544 0.79 -17.22 3.95
N ASN A 545 2.12 -17.33 3.87
CA ASN A 545 3.07 -16.32 4.31
C ASN A 545 4.26 -16.34 3.34
N MET A 546 4.73 -15.17 2.92
CA MET A 546 5.90 -15.08 2.03
C MET A 546 7.17 -15.60 2.72
N TRP A 547 7.28 -15.41 4.05
CA TRP A 547 8.41 -15.89 4.82
C TRP A 547 7.99 -17.05 5.73
N SER A 548 8.37 -18.28 5.37
CA SER A 548 8.04 -19.47 6.18
C SER A 548 8.59 -19.42 7.59
N GLY A 549 9.66 -18.66 7.85
CA GLY A 549 10.17 -18.44 9.21
C GLY A 549 9.16 -17.76 10.15
N GLY A 550 8.17 -17.04 9.60
CA GLY A 550 7.05 -16.50 10.38
C GLY A 550 5.97 -17.53 10.72
N GLY A 551 6.04 -18.74 10.14
CA GLY A 551 5.10 -19.83 10.38
C GLY A 551 3.63 -19.50 10.09
N LYS A 552 2.76 -20.45 10.43
CA LYS A 552 1.30 -20.28 10.26
C LYS A 552 0.71 -19.19 11.15
N HIS A 553 1.36 -18.85 12.28
CA HIS A 553 0.85 -17.86 13.23
C HIS A 553 0.90 -16.42 12.70
N TYR A 554 1.77 -16.12 11.72
CA TYR A 554 1.74 -14.89 10.93
C TYR A 554 1.15 -15.08 9.52
N GLY A 555 0.53 -16.23 9.26
CA GLY A 555 -0.16 -16.51 7.99
C GLY A 555 -1.36 -15.59 7.76
N PHE A 556 -1.78 -15.49 6.50
CA PHE A 556 -2.74 -14.49 6.02
C PHE A 556 -3.99 -14.29 6.89
N LEU A 557 -4.80 -15.33 7.11
CA LEU A 557 -6.02 -15.24 7.93
C LEU A 557 -5.77 -15.32 9.45
N ASN A 558 -4.52 -15.55 9.88
CA ASN A 558 -4.14 -15.53 11.30
C ASN A 558 -3.67 -14.15 11.80
N GLN A 559 -3.57 -13.15 10.92
CA GLN A 559 -3.16 -11.80 11.30
C GLN A 559 -4.02 -11.16 12.41
N PRO A 560 -5.37 -11.33 12.46
CA PRO A 560 -6.18 -10.89 13.60
C PRO A 560 -5.70 -11.46 14.94
N VAL A 561 -5.33 -12.74 14.97
CA VAL A 561 -4.80 -13.40 16.17
C VAL A 561 -3.42 -12.85 16.54
N ALA A 562 -2.54 -12.61 15.56
CA ALA A 562 -1.25 -11.97 15.79
C ALA A 562 -1.41 -10.53 16.34
N GLY A 563 -2.38 -9.76 15.81
CA GLY A 563 -2.74 -8.45 16.33
C GLY A 563 -3.18 -8.50 17.80
N ALA A 564 -4.01 -9.48 18.17
CA ALA A 564 -4.41 -9.69 19.56
C ALA A 564 -3.23 -10.04 20.49
N LYS A 565 -2.22 -10.78 20.01
CA LYS A 565 -0.99 -11.03 20.78
C LYS A 565 -0.23 -9.75 21.06
N ASN A 566 -0.06 -8.88 20.06
CA ASN A 566 0.58 -7.58 20.25
C ASN A 566 -0.23 -6.65 21.17
N PHE A 567 -1.57 -6.71 21.11
CA PHE A 567 -2.41 -5.99 22.05
C PHE A 567 -2.21 -6.48 23.49
N GLY A 568 -2.11 -7.79 23.69
CA GLY A 568 -1.78 -8.38 25.00
C GLY A 568 -0.44 -7.89 25.53
N SER A 569 0.60 -7.84 24.69
CA SER A 569 1.91 -7.28 25.04
C SER A 569 1.82 -5.80 25.43
N PHE A 570 1.05 -4.99 24.68
CA PHE A 570 0.87 -3.57 24.99
C PHE A 570 0.15 -3.35 26.32
N LEU A 571 -0.94 -4.11 26.56
CA LEU A 571 -1.68 -4.07 27.82
C LEU A 571 -0.77 -4.43 28.99
N GLN A 572 -0.04 -5.55 28.88
CA GLN A 572 0.87 -5.99 29.93
C GLN A 572 1.91 -4.90 30.26
N ALA A 573 2.44 -4.23 29.23
CA ALA A 573 3.44 -3.18 29.39
C ALA A 573 2.96 -1.96 30.20
N VAL A 574 1.66 -1.63 30.15
CA VAL A 574 1.11 -0.46 30.87
C VAL A 574 0.60 -0.80 32.28
N ILE A 575 0.52 -2.08 32.67
CA ILE A 575 0.09 -2.51 34.01
C ILE A 575 0.81 -1.77 35.16
N PRO A 576 2.13 -1.50 35.11
CA PRO A 576 2.80 -0.78 36.19
C PRO A 576 2.24 0.64 36.42
N LEU A 577 1.45 1.20 35.50
CA LEU A 577 0.81 2.51 35.66
C LEU A 577 -0.61 2.43 36.24
N LEU A 578 -1.14 1.23 36.47
CA LEU A 578 -2.52 1.01 36.89
C LEU A 578 -2.60 0.50 38.33
N ASP A 579 -3.67 0.88 39.03
CA ASP A 579 -4.07 0.26 40.29
C ASP A 579 -4.82 -1.07 40.06
N LYS A 580 -5.29 -1.71 41.15
CA LYS A 580 -6.01 -2.99 41.05
C LYS A 580 -7.30 -2.90 40.23
N ALA A 581 -8.05 -1.80 40.33
CA ALA A 581 -9.29 -1.60 39.58
C ALA A 581 -8.99 -1.35 38.10
N GLY A 582 -7.99 -0.51 37.80
CA GLY A 582 -7.52 -0.26 36.44
C GLY A 582 -7.00 -1.53 35.76
N VAL A 583 -6.28 -2.40 36.47
CA VAL A 583 -5.86 -3.71 35.92
C VAL A 583 -7.05 -4.60 35.58
N GLN A 584 -8.09 -4.62 36.43
CA GLN A 584 -9.29 -5.41 36.16
C GLN A 584 -10.04 -4.87 34.92
N GLU A 585 -10.15 -3.54 34.79
CA GLU A 585 -10.75 -2.91 33.62
C GLU A 585 -9.93 -3.16 32.34
N ALA A 586 -8.60 -3.06 32.42
CA ALA A 586 -7.72 -3.37 31.29
C ALA A 586 -7.91 -4.82 30.80
N ARG A 587 -7.97 -5.78 31.72
CA ARG A 587 -8.25 -7.19 31.39
C ARG A 587 -9.61 -7.37 30.74
N GLN A 588 -10.63 -6.64 31.21
CA GLN A 588 -11.96 -6.67 30.61
C GLN A 588 -11.92 -6.14 29.17
N ILE A 589 -11.20 -5.04 28.90
CA ILE A 589 -10.99 -4.51 27.54
C ILE A 589 -10.31 -5.56 26.64
N PHE A 590 -9.38 -6.36 27.18
CA PHE A 590 -8.74 -7.44 26.43
C PHE A 590 -9.70 -8.58 26.10
N VAL A 591 -10.59 -8.97 27.03
CA VAL A 591 -11.64 -9.96 26.75
C VAL A 591 -12.59 -9.46 25.66
N GLU A 592 -12.97 -8.19 25.71
CA GLU A 592 -13.84 -7.55 24.70
C GLU A 592 -13.19 -7.43 23.31
N HIS A 593 -11.85 -7.51 23.23
CA HIS A 593 -11.12 -7.39 21.97
C HIS A 593 -11.52 -8.44 20.94
N GLU A 594 -11.87 -9.66 21.37
CA GLU A 594 -12.33 -10.71 20.45
C GLU A 594 -13.58 -10.25 19.68
N THR A 595 -14.56 -9.68 20.37
CA THR A 595 -15.76 -9.11 19.75
C THR A 595 -15.46 -7.91 18.85
N VAL A 596 -14.53 -7.04 19.27
CA VAL A 596 -14.10 -5.89 18.47
C VAL A 596 -13.43 -6.34 17.17
N SER A 597 -12.55 -7.35 17.26
CA SER A 597 -11.85 -7.95 16.13
C SER A 597 -12.82 -8.63 15.16
N GLN A 598 -13.73 -9.46 15.68
CA GLN A 598 -14.75 -10.12 14.86
C GLN A 598 -15.62 -9.10 14.12
N LYS A 599 -16.11 -8.06 14.81
CA LYS A 599 -16.92 -7.00 14.18
C LYS A 599 -16.17 -6.27 13.06
N ALA A 600 -14.87 -6.03 13.21
CA ALA A 600 -14.06 -5.41 12.16
C ALA A 600 -13.92 -6.34 10.93
N MET A 601 -13.75 -7.64 11.16
CA MET A 601 -13.72 -8.65 10.10
C MET A 601 -15.07 -8.76 9.38
N ASP A 602 -16.17 -8.85 10.13
CA ASP A 602 -17.54 -8.92 9.60
C ASP A 602 -17.85 -7.69 8.73
N ASP A 603 -17.49 -6.49 9.20
CA ASP A 603 -17.64 -5.25 8.47
C ASP A 603 -16.83 -5.24 7.16
N MET A 604 -15.63 -5.80 7.19
CA MET A 604 -14.79 -5.92 6.02
C MET A 604 -15.36 -6.94 5.02
N TRP A 605 -15.79 -8.12 5.48
CA TRP A 605 -16.36 -9.16 4.63
C TRP A 605 -17.65 -8.72 3.95
N ARG A 606 -18.58 -8.10 4.69
CA ARG A 606 -19.81 -7.55 4.08
C ARG A 606 -19.45 -6.57 2.96
N ARG A 607 -18.46 -5.69 3.15
CA ARG A 607 -18.04 -4.71 2.13
C ARG A 607 -17.44 -5.41 0.91
N LYS A 608 -16.59 -6.43 1.09
CA LYS A 608 -16.00 -7.20 -0.02
C LYS A 608 -17.04 -7.92 -0.86
N LEU A 609 -18.11 -8.41 -0.22
CA LEU A 609 -19.24 -9.10 -0.84
C LEU A 609 -20.34 -8.16 -1.35
N GLY A 610 -20.22 -6.84 -1.16
CA GLY A 610 -21.23 -5.86 -1.55
C GLY A 610 -22.49 -5.85 -0.67
N LEU A 611 -22.44 -6.44 0.51
CA LEU A 611 -23.54 -6.57 1.47
C LEU A 611 -23.63 -5.36 2.41
N THR A 612 -24.85 -5.03 2.85
CA THR A 612 -25.10 -3.93 3.80
C THR A 612 -24.90 -4.35 5.25
N THR A 613 -25.28 -5.58 5.60
CA THR A 613 -25.23 -6.12 6.96
C THR A 613 -24.57 -7.50 6.97
N TRP A 614 -23.83 -7.79 8.04
CA TRP A 614 -23.34 -9.13 8.34
C TRP A 614 -24.34 -9.86 9.27
N THR A 615 -24.58 -11.13 9.00
CA THR A 615 -25.48 -12.02 9.77
C THR A 615 -24.78 -13.38 9.92
N ALA A 616 -25.11 -14.13 10.97
CA ALA A 616 -24.38 -15.37 11.31
C ALA A 616 -24.46 -16.46 10.23
N ASP A 617 -25.51 -16.48 9.41
CA ASP A 617 -25.63 -17.39 8.26
C ASP A 617 -24.62 -17.11 7.14
N LEU A 618 -24.04 -15.90 7.10
CA LEU A 618 -22.99 -15.54 6.15
C LEU A 618 -21.62 -16.12 6.50
N ASP A 619 -21.41 -16.54 7.75
CA ASP A 619 -20.16 -17.17 8.16
C ASP A 619 -19.96 -18.48 7.39
N GLU A 620 -21.00 -19.30 7.28
CA GLU A 620 -20.96 -20.55 6.51
C GLU A 620 -20.78 -20.29 5.01
N LEU A 621 -21.49 -19.29 4.47
CA LEU A 621 -21.36 -18.88 3.06
C LEU A 621 -19.92 -18.43 2.75
N LEU A 622 -19.30 -17.65 3.63
CA LEU A 622 -17.92 -17.20 3.48
C LEU A 622 -16.94 -18.37 3.60
N GLN A 623 -17.09 -19.26 4.58
CA GLN A 623 -16.17 -20.40 4.73
C GLN A 623 -16.20 -21.35 3.54
N ARG A 624 -17.39 -21.59 2.97
CA ARG A 624 -17.52 -22.33 1.69
C ARG A 624 -16.79 -21.62 0.56
N LEU A 625 -16.94 -20.30 0.43
CA LEU A 625 -16.19 -19.53 -0.57
C LEU A 625 -14.69 -19.68 -0.42
N LEU A 626 -14.16 -19.48 0.79
CA LEU A 626 -12.72 -19.53 1.04
C LEU A 626 -12.17 -20.95 0.74
N THR A 627 -12.88 -21.99 1.16
CA THR A 627 -12.52 -23.39 0.85
C THR A 627 -12.51 -23.66 -0.66
N LEU A 628 -13.53 -23.17 -1.36
CA LEU A 628 -13.63 -23.28 -2.81
C LEU A 628 -12.50 -22.52 -3.51
N MET A 629 -12.21 -21.27 -3.11
CA MET A 629 -11.14 -20.46 -3.69
C MET A 629 -9.76 -21.10 -3.51
N GLU A 630 -9.50 -21.71 -2.36
CA GLU A 630 -8.23 -22.41 -2.09
C GLU A 630 -8.13 -23.69 -2.93
N SER A 631 -9.20 -24.49 -2.99
CA SER A 631 -9.26 -25.73 -3.79
C SER A 631 -9.17 -25.47 -5.30
N ALA A 632 -9.74 -24.36 -5.76
CA ALA A 632 -9.69 -23.91 -7.14
C ALA A 632 -8.36 -23.23 -7.52
N GLU A 633 -7.46 -23.02 -6.55
CA GLU A 633 -6.24 -22.22 -6.71
C GLU A 633 -6.56 -20.86 -7.35
N ALA A 634 -7.53 -20.13 -6.80
CA ALA A 634 -7.95 -18.83 -7.30
C ALA A 634 -6.95 -17.73 -6.92
N ASP A 635 -6.79 -16.73 -7.80
CA ASP A 635 -6.08 -15.50 -7.44
C ASP A 635 -6.93 -14.61 -6.54
N TRP A 636 -6.43 -14.26 -5.36
CA TRP A 636 -7.14 -13.47 -4.36
C TRP A 636 -7.66 -12.15 -4.91
N THR A 637 -6.78 -11.34 -5.51
CA THR A 637 -7.15 -9.98 -5.94
C THR A 637 -8.09 -10.03 -7.15
N LEU A 638 -7.81 -10.89 -8.13
CA LEU A 638 -8.62 -10.99 -9.34
C LEU A 638 -10.01 -11.56 -9.04
N PHE A 639 -10.13 -12.57 -8.18
CA PHE A 639 -11.41 -13.17 -7.81
C PHE A 639 -12.40 -12.12 -7.28
N TRP A 640 -11.98 -11.35 -6.26
CA TRP A 640 -12.82 -10.31 -5.67
C TRP A 640 -13.18 -9.20 -6.65
N ARG A 641 -12.31 -8.93 -7.63
CA ARG A 641 -12.59 -7.95 -8.67
C ARG A 641 -13.61 -8.47 -9.69
N GLN A 642 -13.46 -9.72 -10.13
CA GLN A 642 -14.38 -10.36 -11.07
C GLN A 642 -15.76 -10.62 -10.46
N LEU A 643 -15.82 -10.88 -9.15
CA LEU A 643 -17.09 -11.02 -8.43
C LEU A 643 -17.99 -9.78 -8.58
N ALA A 644 -17.41 -8.57 -8.67
CA ALA A 644 -18.16 -7.34 -8.86
C ALA A 644 -18.79 -7.18 -10.26
N GLU A 645 -18.35 -7.97 -11.25
CA GLU A 645 -18.90 -7.91 -12.61
C GLU A 645 -20.30 -8.52 -12.69
N LEU A 646 -20.64 -9.46 -11.82
CA LEU A 646 -21.96 -10.09 -11.78
C LEU A 646 -23.08 -9.09 -11.42
N PRO A 647 -23.00 -8.33 -10.30
CA PRO A 647 -23.98 -7.27 -10.03
C PRO A 647 -23.87 -6.12 -11.03
N ALA A 648 -22.69 -5.84 -11.62
CA ALA A 648 -22.56 -4.82 -12.66
C ALA A 648 -23.39 -5.15 -13.91
N ALA A 649 -23.45 -6.43 -14.28
CA ALA A 649 -24.27 -6.95 -15.36
C ALA A 649 -25.76 -7.12 -14.98
N GLY A 650 -26.12 -6.89 -13.72
CA GLY A 650 -27.49 -7.05 -13.22
C GLY A 650 -27.92 -8.51 -13.07
N TYR A 651 -26.98 -9.46 -12.99
CA TYR A 651 -27.31 -10.87 -12.82
C TYR A 651 -27.94 -11.15 -11.47
N THR A 652 -28.71 -12.22 -11.41
CA THR A 652 -29.56 -12.63 -10.30
C THR A 652 -29.32 -14.11 -10.01
N GLY A 653 -29.59 -14.55 -8.77
CA GLY A 653 -29.35 -15.95 -8.39
C GLY A 653 -30.42 -16.93 -8.85
N GLY A 654 -31.32 -16.54 -9.75
CA GLY A 654 -32.39 -17.36 -10.28
C GLY A 654 -31.97 -18.19 -11.52
N PRO A 655 -32.81 -19.15 -11.94
CA PRO A 655 -32.47 -20.10 -13.00
C PRO A 655 -32.32 -19.48 -14.40
N GLU A 656 -32.70 -18.20 -14.58
CA GLU A 656 -32.55 -17.45 -15.83
C GLU A 656 -31.10 -17.26 -16.29
N ASN A 657 -30.14 -17.24 -15.36
CA ASN A 657 -28.72 -17.14 -15.68
C ASN A 657 -28.13 -18.54 -15.75
N SER A 658 -27.50 -18.90 -16.87
CA SER A 658 -26.84 -20.21 -17.01
C SER A 658 -25.51 -20.26 -16.24
N LYS A 659 -24.98 -21.48 -16.01
CA LYS A 659 -23.67 -21.69 -15.40
C LYS A 659 -22.58 -20.93 -16.15
N GLU A 660 -22.58 -21.03 -17.48
CA GLU A 660 -21.59 -20.41 -18.35
C GLU A 660 -21.59 -18.87 -18.20
N VAL A 661 -22.77 -18.27 -18.06
CA VAL A 661 -22.93 -16.83 -17.86
C VAL A 661 -22.38 -16.38 -16.51
N LEU A 662 -22.66 -17.15 -15.44
CA LEU A 662 -22.20 -16.83 -14.08
C LEU A 662 -20.68 -17.04 -13.92
N LEU A 663 -20.09 -18.01 -14.62
CA LEU A 663 -18.66 -18.31 -14.54
C LEU A 663 -17.80 -17.47 -15.52
N ALA A 664 -18.40 -16.93 -16.58
CA ALA A 664 -17.68 -16.18 -17.62
C ALA A 664 -16.71 -15.10 -17.10
N PRO A 665 -17.05 -14.27 -16.09
CA PRO A 665 -16.12 -13.25 -15.59
C PRO A 665 -14.81 -13.83 -15.02
N PHE A 666 -14.84 -15.04 -14.46
CA PHE A 666 -13.68 -15.65 -13.80
C PHE A 666 -12.76 -16.40 -14.78
N MET A 667 -13.27 -16.74 -15.96
CA MET A 667 -12.58 -17.58 -16.96
C MET A 667 -12.29 -16.82 -18.27
N ALA A 668 -12.54 -15.51 -18.30
CA ALA A 668 -12.30 -14.70 -19.49
C ALA A 668 -10.79 -14.70 -19.85
N PRO A 669 -10.39 -14.82 -21.12
CA PRO A 669 -8.98 -14.82 -21.51
C PRO A 669 -8.21 -13.56 -21.06
N VAL A 670 -8.92 -12.45 -20.92
CA VAL A 670 -8.36 -11.16 -20.49
C VAL A 670 -8.06 -11.14 -18.98
N CYS A 671 -8.75 -11.96 -18.18
CA CYS A 671 -8.58 -12.06 -16.74
C CYS A 671 -8.98 -13.45 -16.22
N ASP A 672 -8.14 -14.45 -16.50
CA ASP A 672 -8.29 -15.79 -15.93
C ASP A 672 -7.89 -15.77 -14.45
N VAL A 673 -8.84 -16.10 -13.57
CA VAL A 673 -8.67 -16.04 -12.12
C VAL A 673 -7.97 -17.27 -11.56
N PHE A 674 -8.07 -18.43 -12.22
CA PHE A 674 -7.63 -19.71 -11.65
C PHE A 674 -6.25 -20.09 -12.14
N TYR A 675 -5.33 -20.52 -11.27
CA TYR A 675 -3.99 -20.93 -11.68
C TYR A 675 -3.97 -22.26 -12.44
N LYS A 676 -5.05 -23.06 -12.33
CA LYS A 676 -5.28 -24.28 -13.09
C LYS A 676 -6.69 -24.27 -13.68
N PRO A 677 -6.96 -25.04 -14.76
CA PRO A 677 -8.32 -25.21 -15.26
C PRO A 677 -9.25 -25.67 -14.13
N LEU A 678 -10.37 -24.97 -13.95
CA LEU A 678 -11.33 -25.25 -12.89
C LEU A 678 -12.04 -26.59 -13.15
N PRO A 679 -11.90 -27.60 -12.27
CA PRO A 679 -12.60 -28.88 -12.38
C PRO A 679 -14.13 -28.72 -12.43
N ASP A 680 -14.82 -29.64 -13.10
CA ASP A 680 -16.28 -29.55 -13.32
C ASP A 680 -17.08 -29.59 -12.01
N ASP A 681 -16.63 -30.34 -11.01
CA ASP A 681 -17.23 -30.39 -9.67
C ASP A 681 -17.10 -29.02 -8.96
N LEU A 682 -15.92 -28.40 -9.01
CA LEU A 682 -15.71 -27.07 -8.45
C LEU A 682 -16.45 -25.97 -9.24
N GLN A 683 -16.66 -26.13 -10.56
CA GLN A 683 -17.51 -25.23 -11.33
C GLN A 683 -18.98 -25.28 -10.86
N VAL A 684 -19.50 -26.47 -10.58
CA VAL A 684 -20.87 -26.64 -10.05
C VAL A 684 -20.99 -26.03 -8.66
N GLU A 685 -20.01 -26.25 -7.80
CA GLU A 685 -20.00 -25.65 -6.45
C GLU A 685 -19.91 -24.12 -6.51
N LEU A 686 -19.06 -23.57 -7.37
CA LEU A 686 -18.95 -22.13 -7.58
C LEU A 686 -20.25 -21.53 -8.11
N GLU A 687 -20.88 -22.18 -9.09
CA GLU A 687 -22.19 -21.75 -9.59
C GLU A 687 -23.23 -21.69 -8.47
N GLN A 688 -23.32 -22.76 -7.68
CA GLN A 688 -24.25 -22.82 -6.56
C GLN A 688 -23.98 -21.69 -5.55
N TRP A 689 -22.71 -21.50 -5.18
CA TRP A 689 -22.32 -20.43 -4.27
C TRP A 689 -22.67 -19.03 -4.81
N LEU A 690 -22.40 -18.76 -6.09
CA LEU A 690 -22.71 -17.48 -6.72
C LEU A 690 -24.21 -17.20 -6.70
N ARG A 691 -25.04 -18.22 -6.96
CA ARG A 691 -26.51 -18.09 -6.89
C ARG A 691 -26.97 -17.74 -5.47
N GLU A 692 -26.46 -18.44 -4.47
CA GLU A 692 -26.77 -18.18 -3.06
C GLU A 692 -26.36 -16.76 -2.65
N TRP A 693 -25.16 -16.32 -3.01
CA TRP A 693 -24.68 -14.97 -2.75
C TRP A 693 -25.53 -13.88 -3.45
N LEU A 694 -25.87 -14.05 -4.73
CA LEU A 694 -26.72 -13.11 -5.46
C LEU A 694 -28.14 -13.04 -4.87
N GLN A 695 -28.69 -14.15 -4.38
CA GLN A 695 -29.97 -14.15 -3.65
C GLN A 695 -29.85 -13.42 -2.32
N THR A 696 -28.71 -13.52 -1.63
CA THR A 696 -28.45 -12.79 -0.39
C THR A 696 -28.42 -11.28 -0.62
N LEU A 697 -27.80 -10.81 -1.71
CA LEU A 697 -27.85 -9.39 -2.11
C LEU A 697 -29.30 -8.91 -2.27
N GLN A 698 -30.12 -9.69 -3.00
CA GLN A 698 -31.54 -9.38 -3.20
C GLN A 698 -32.33 -9.35 -1.88
N LYS A 699 -32.09 -10.31 -0.97
CA LYS A 699 -32.74 -10.36 0.35
C LYS A 699 -32.43 -9.13 1.20
N GLN A 700 -31.25 -8.53 1.03
CA GLN A 700 -30.88 -7.27 1.69
C GLN A 700 -31.42 -6.01 0.98
N GLY A 701 -32.34 -6.17 0.01
CA GLY A 701 -32.95 -5.05 -0.71
C GLY A 701 -32.01 -4.35 -1.68
N LEU A 702 -30.86 -4.94 -1.99
CA LEU A 702 -29.94 -4.45 -2.99
C LEU A 702 -30.43 -4.95 -4.35
N ALA A 703 -30.96 -4.05 -5.17
CA ALA A 703 -31.15 -4.37 -6.59
C ALA A 703 -29.77 -4.66 -7.18
N ASN A 704 -29.54 -5.88 -7.65
CA ASN A 704 -28.30 -6.22 -8.34
C ASN A 704 -28.09 -5.22 -9.48
N GLY A 705 -27.03 -4.42 -9.38
CA GLY A 705 -26.87 -3.27 -10.25
C GLY A 705 -25.58 -2.48 -10.03
N PRO A 706 -25.40 -1.39 -10.79
CA PRO A 706 -24.14 -0.64 -10.84
C PRO A 706 -23.66 -0.09 -9.48
N GLU A 707 -24.58 0.18 -8.54
CA GLU A 707 -24.25 0.72 -7.22
C GLU A 707 -23.52 -0.30 -6.34
N VAL A 708 -24.01 -1.55 -6.28
CA VAL A 708 -23.36 -2.65 -5.55
C VAL A 708 -21.98 -2.92 -6.13
N ALA A 709 -21.89 -3.02 -7.46
CA ALA A 709 -20.63 -3.22 -8.16
C ALA A 709 -19.64 -2.08 -7.88
N THR A 710 -20.10 -0.83 -7.86
CA THR A 710 -19.27 0.33 -7.53
C THR A 710 -18.74 0.23 -6.09
N ALA A 711 -19.60 -0.08 -5.12
CA ALA A 711 -19.18 -0.27 -3.73
C ALA A 711 -18.15 -1.39 -3.56
N MET A 712 -18.35 -2.52 -4.25
CA MET A 712 -17.38 -3.63 -4.26
C MET A 712 -16.07 -3.20 -4.91
N ARG A 713 -16.11 -2.48 -6.05
CA ARG A 713 -14.90 -1.99 -6.75
C ARG A 713 -14.12 -0.94 -5.96
N HIS A 714 -14.76 -0.22 -5.04
CA HIS A 714 -14.08 0.67 -4.07
C HIS A 714 -13.47 -0.09 -2.88
N THR A 715 -13.91 -1.32 -2.62
CA THR A 715 -13.42 -2.15 -1.50
C THR A 715 -12.36 -3.14 -1.98
N ASN A 716 -12.53 -3.67 -3.18
CA ASN A 716 -11.71 -4.73 -3.79
C ASN A 716 -10.76 -4.09 -4.83
N PRO A 717 -9.44 -4.01 -4.53
CA PRO A 717 -8.48 -3.36 -5.42
C PRO A 717 -8.36 -4.10 -6.76
N LYS A 718 -8.04 -3.34 -7.81
CA LYS A 718 -7.68 -3.87 -9.13
C LYS A 718 -6.18 -4.20 -9.19
N TYR A 719 -5.36 -3.39 -8.53
CA TYR A 719 -3.91 -3.52 -8.49
C TYR A 719 -3.40 -3.59 -7.06
N VAL A 720 -2.48 -4.54 -6.82
CA VAL A 720 -1.71 -4.64 -5.58
C VAL A 720 -0.22 -4.79 -5.92
N PRO A 721 0.71 -4.40 -5.02
CA PRO A 721 2.15 -4.58 -5.21
C PRO A 721 2.59 -6.05 -5.21
N ARG A 722 2.30 -6.76 -6.32
CA ARG A 722 2.70 -8.16 -6.49
C ARG A 722 4.21 -8.28 -6.54
N GLU A 723 4.74 -9.37 -5.98
CA GLU A 723 6.18 -9.59 -5.85
C GLU A 723 6.90 -9.48 -7.20
N TRP A 724 6.36 -10.09 -8.26
CA TRP A 724 6.95 -10.03 -9.60
C TRP A 724 7.06 -8.60 -10.17
N MET A 725 6.13 -7.70 -9.81
CA MET A 725 6.20 -6.30 -10.23
C MET A 725 7.36 -5.61 -9.52
N LEU A 726 7.49 -5.84 -8.21
CA LEU A 726 8.56 -5.26 -7.39
C LEU A 726 9.93 -5.76 -7.84
N VAL A 727 10.04 -7.06 -8.16
CA VAL A 727 11.25 -7.69 -8.69
C VAL A 727 11.74 -7.00 -9.95
N GLN A 728 10.86 -6.90 -10.95
CA GLN A 728 11.20 -6.23 -12.21
C GLN A 728 11.61 -4.75 -11.99
N ALA A 729 10.99 -4.07 -11.02
CA ALA A 729 11.32 -2.68 -10.71
C ALA A 729 12.72 -2.53 -10.08
N TYR A 730 13.08 -3.36 -9.09
CA TYR A 730 14.40 -3.26 -8.46
C TYR A 730 15.52 -3.81 -9.35
N ASP A 731 15.24 -4.82 -10.18
CA ASP A 731 16.21 -5.37 -11.12
C ASP A 731 16.61 -4.32 -12.16
N ARG A 732 15.64 -3.59 -12.75
CA ARG A 732 15.93 -2.48 -13.68
C ARG A 732 16.66 -1.32 -12.99
N ALA A 733 16.23 -0.96 -11.78
CA ALA A 733 16.84 0.16 -11.03
C ALA A 733 18.32 -0.06 -10.68
N ASN A 734 18.74 -1.32 -10.53
CA ASN A 734 20.14 -1.70 -10.32
C ASN A 734 21.05 -1.35 -11.52
N PHE A 735 20.52 -1.36 -12.74
CA PHE A 735 21.28 -1.07 -13.97
C PHE A 735 21.28 0.40 -14.39
N THR A 736 20.62 1.28 -13.61
CA THR A 736 20.46 2.76 -13.74
C THR A 736 19.07 3.26 -14.18
N ASP A 737 18.17 2.38 -14.60
CA ASP A 737 16.83 2.75 -15.07
C ASP A 737 15.79 2.70 -13.95
N ASN A 738 15.29 3.86 -13.53
CA ASN A 738 14.27 3.96 -12.49
C ASN A 738 12.83 4.02 -13.05
N SER A 739 12.64 3.97 -14.37
CA SER A 739 11.34 4.19 -15.02
C SER A 739 10.25 3.25 -14.53
N MET A 740 10.59 2.00 -14.23
CA MET A 740 9.63 1.03 -13.70
C MET A 740 9.22 1.32 -12.25
N VAL A 741 10.11 1.93 -11.45
CA VAL A 741 9.74 2.40 -10.09
C VAL A 741 8.73 3.53 -10.20
N GLU A 742 8.94 4.47 -11.12
CA GLU A 742 8.02 5.59 -11.39
C GLU A 742 6.68 5.10 -11.93
N GLU A 743 6.70 4.15 -12.88
CA GLU A 743 5.51 3.53 -13.47
C GLU A 743 4.65 2.83 -12.41
N LEU A 744 5.27 2.01 -11.54
CA LEU A 744 4.55 1.33 -10.48
C LEU A 744 4.05 2.29 -9.40
N HIS A 745 4.82 3.33 -9.05
CA HIS A 745 4.38 4.35 -8.11
C HIS A 745 3.11 5.06 -8.63
N GLU A 746 3.04 5.34 -9.93
CA GLU A 746 1.85 5.92 -10.55
C GLU A 746 0.69 4.94 -10.65
N LEU A 747 0.95 3.67 -10.99
CA LEU A 747 -0.07 2.60 -10.97
C LEU A 747 -0.73 2.52 -9.59
N PHE A 748 0.07 2.51 -8.53
CA PHE A 748 -0.42 2.40 -7.16
C PHE A 748 -0.99 3.72 -6.61
N ALA A 749 -1.01 4.79 -7.39
CA ALA A 749 -1.77 6.00 -7.06
C ALA A 749 -3.28 5.83 -7.24
N ASP A 750 -3.71 4.90 -8.11
CA ASP A 750 -5.11 4.47 -8.28
C ASP A 750 -5.22 2.94 -8.25
N PRO A 751 -5.06 2.31 -7.07
CA PRO A 751 -5.06 0.85 -6.96
C PRO A 751 -6.43 0.23 -7.26
N TYR A 752 -7.50 1.02 -7.33
CA TYR A 752 -8.86 0.56 -7.63
C TYR A 752 -9.23 0.69 -9.11
N GLY A 753 -8.40 1.38 -9.91
CA GLY A 753 -8.63 1.60 -11.34
C GLY A 753 -9.96 2.30 -11.60
N LEU A 754 -10.23 3.37 -10.85
CA LEU A 754 -11.45 4.16 -10.97
C LEU A 754 -11.35 5.20 -12.07
N GLU A 755 -10.13 5.67 -12.34
CA GLU A 755 -9.86 6.56 -13.47
C GLU A 755 -9.70 5.75 -14.77
N PRO A 756 -10.02 6.33 -15.94
CA PRO A 756 -9.79 5.67 -17.22
C PRO A 756 -8.33 5.26 -17.41
N ASP A 757 -8.09 4.03 -17.89
CA ASP A 757 -6.74 3.56 -18.19
C ASP A 757 -6.16 4.24 -19.44
N THR A 758 -5.57 5.42 -19.23
CA THR A 758 -4.92 6.20 -20.28
C THR A 758 -3.49 5.74 -20.58
N LYS A 759 -2.93 4.84 -19.77
CA LYS A 759 -1.52 4.43 -19.83
C LYS A 759 -1.31 2.97 -20.24
N GLY A 760 -2.39 2.21 -20.42
CA GLY A 760 -2.34 0.79 -20.75
C GLY A 760 -1.89 -0.08 -19.57
N PHE A 761 -2.14 0.37 -18.33
CA PHE A 761 -1.82 -0.37 -17.12
C PHE A 761 -2.63 -1.65 -16.98
N GLU A 762 -3.86 -1.68 -17.46
CA GLU A 762 -4.71 -2.87 -17.45
C GLU A 762 -4.06 -4.02 -18.22
N ALA A 763 -3.61 -3.77 -19.46
CA ALA A 763 -2.96 -4.79 -20.29
C ALA A 763 -1.65 -5.31 -19.68
N LYS A 764 -0.95 -4.49 -18.88
CA LYS A 764 0.33 -4.85 -18.28
C LYS A 764 0.19 -5.55 -16.93
N TYR A 765 -0.70 -5.06 -16.07
CA TYR A 765 -0.69 -5.34 -14.63
C TYR A 765 -2.00 -5.94 -14.10
N TYR A 766 -3.11 -5.88 -14.84
CA TYR A 766 -4.36 -6.52 -14.42
C TYR A 766 -4.38 -8.00 -14.83
N ARG A 767 -3.45 -8.76 -14.27
CA ARG A 767 -3.24 -10.18 -14.60
C ARG A 767 -2.56 -10.94 -13.45
N LYS A 768 -2.63 -12.28 -13.48
CA LYS A 768 -1.84 -13.18 -12.62
C LYS A 768 -0.35 -12.94 -12.82
N ALA A 769 0.50 -13.43 -11.92
CA ALA A 769 1.93 -13.38 -12.21
C ALA A 769 2.25 -14.23 -13.46
N PRO A 770 3.27 -13.84 -14.25
CA PRO A 770 3.69 -14.63 -15.41
C PRO A 770 4.11 -16.05 -15.02
N ALA A 771 3.86 -17.06 -15.87
CA ALA A 771 4.20 -18.45 -15.58
C ALA A 771 5.70 -18.63 -15.27
N GLU A 772 6.54 -17.85 -15.96
CA GLU A 772 8.00 -17.85 -15.80
C GLU A 772 8.43 -17.44 -14.38
N THR A 773 7.58 -16.71 -13.64
CA THR A 773 7.83 -16.34 -12.24
C THR A 773 7.54 -17.47 -11.26
N TYR A 774 6.81 -18.50 -11.67
CA TYR A 774 6.51 -19.70 -10.88
C TYR A 774 7.42 -20.88 -11.23
N GLU A 775 7.79 -21.03 -12.52
CA GLU A 775 8.65 -22.12 -13.00
C GLU A 775 10.15 -21.81 -12.81
N GLY A 776 10.52 -20.54 -12.70
CA GLY A 776 11.85 -20.14 -12.28
C GLY A 776 11.91 -20.03 -10.77
N VAL A 777 12.51 -21.00 -10.10
CA VAL A 777 13.31 -20.75 -8.89
C VAL A 777 14.44 -19.79 -9.29
N GLY A 778 14.15 -18.50 -9.54
CA GLY A 778 15.17 -17.60 -10.06
C GLY A 778 14.79 -16.42 -10.96
N VAL A 779 13.51 -16.10 -11.20
CA VAL A 779 13.19 -14.78 -11.78
C VAL A 779 13.27 -13.73 -10.67
N GLY A 780 14.50 -13.30 -10.42
CA GLY A 780 14.89 -12.25 -9.47
C GLY A 780 14.73 -12.68 -8.02
N GLY A 781 15.60 -13.61 -7.59
CA GLY A 781 15.75 -14.13 -6.23
C GLY A 781 14.82 -13.46 -5.23
N SER A 782 13.69 -14.12 -4.98
CA SER A 782 12.73 -13.72 -3.98
C SER A 782 13.50 -13.57 -2.68
N SER A 783 13.80 -12.34 -2.32
CA SER A 783 14.82 -12.05 -1.32
C SER A 783 14.44 -12.45 0.12
N TYR A 784 13.37 -13.25 0.24
CA TYR A 784 12.80 -13.84 1.44
C TYR A 784 12.05 -15.17 1.16
N MET A 785 12.23 -15.85 0.01
CA MET A 785 11.64 -17.19 -0.17
C MET A 785 12.35 -18.19 0.72
N SER A 786 11.69 -18.48 1.84
CA SER A 786 11.80 -19.72 2.60
C SER A 786 10.42 -20.26 2.80
#